data_AF-A0A853QXU4-F1
#
_entry.id   AF-A0A853QXU4-F1
#
_cell.length_a   1.000
_cell.length_b   1.000
_cell.length_c   1.000
_cell.angle_alpha   90.00
_cell.angle_beta   90.00
_cell.angle_gamma   90.00
#
_symmetry.space_group_name_H-M   'P 1'
#
loop_
_entity.id
_entity.type
_entity.pdbx_description
1 polymer ?
#
loop_
_entity_poly.entity_id
_entity_poly.type
_entity_poly.pdbx_seq_one_letter_code
_entity_poly.pdbx_strand_id
1 'polypeptide(L)'
;MLINRRKALSAIAIMSGLVWNTAQADVNQPQGLAIEMFSELQDDSQINYFNASYWLQGEVEPPTLMQMRDDVLNQHMRYFVDFSTIEGESQKTEAKALLRKKLGLAFASDFLIISEHKGELLFTPLDDENDANIRLLEAAPIAHSRQRRSTASMVSNSGSETNSLPHVAFYLNVNRPITDNECTFNNSHLWDRGTRVFCDNPNISLIYRVNLERSLQYGTIGSATPDAKIVRISLDDDTTGAGIHLNDRLDYRQSGADYVTLDAYFRDWSTDAIAQDYQFVFNSSNNKAQILKTFPRENLNAEYEVKEVSGFQLGVSGGVEVSADGPKGKLEANASYNQSRWLTFKTHDYRVERSTNNAQNVSFKWNRSQYATAESMMNRSTDALWVNTYPVDTNRINPIGYASFVPKMDVIYKAAPNATGTTEFTIDSSVNIRPIYNGAYKHYYVVGAHQSYHGFENTTRRRVSKSASFTVDWEHPVFTGGRPVNLQLGSFNNRCVDVADNGALSASSCDETKNSQSFIYDQLGRYVSANDIHQCLDGQSLGQLQTCSSSLSQRWEWIENSDKLSNVFSHELLGHDKTSGELGLYADGNDQVSVRTITAYTNVFHSDSESAVFGFTSGSLALQDVGQSGTLYIRHGAAIDAIGTQANAMQGGESGSLTEIDLKRVTQITVTSGEFKYGGSHLLRMTFKLDDGSTKVVGSKDYAISTHDEVFELPAGSAIRQVKVWSEGWLADGIQFIIK
;
A
#
# COMPACT_ATOMS: atom_id res chain seq x y z
N MET A 1 53.06 -58.94 -60.29
CA MET A 1 53.27 -57.62 -60.95
C MET A 1 51.99 -57.27 -61.70
N LEU A 2 51.35 -56.11 -61.54
CA LEU A 2 51.47 -55.04 -60.56
C LEU A 2 50.27 -54.10 -60.84
N ILE A 3 49.09 -54.42 -60.30
CA ILE A 3 47.84 -53.67 -60.47
C ILE A 3 47.07 -53.70 -59.16
N ASN A 4 46.74 -52.51 -58.67
CA ASN A 4 45.97 -52.25 -57.46
C ASN A 4 44.47 -52.19 -57.84
N ARG A 5 43.64 -53.07 -57.26
CA ARG A 5 42.19 -53.13 -57.41
C ARG A 5 41.61 -53.58 -56.08
N ARG A 6 40.62 -52.86 -55.54
CA ARG A 6 39.34 -53.46 -55.13
C ARG A 6 38.29 -52.39 -54.86
N LYS A 7 37.21 -52.51 -55.64
CA LYS A 7 35.91 -51.87 -55.44
C LYS A 7 35.06 -52.76 -54.53
N ALA A 8 34.09 -52.10 -53.90
CA ALA A 8 32.77 -52.57 -53.49
C ALA A 8 32.60 -53.26 -52.13
N LEU A 9 31.47 -52.88 -51.53
CA LEU A 9 30.70 -53.44 -50.42
C LEU A 9 31.11 -53.07 -48.99
N SER A 10 30.29 -52.21 -48.37
CA SER A 10 29.66 -52.52 -47.08
C SER A 10 28.41 -51.65 -46.90
N ALA A 11 27.26 -52.31 -46.91
CA ALA A 11 25.95 -51.78 -46.57
C ALA A 11 25.51 -52.38 -45.24
N ILE A 12 25.11 -51.49 -44.32
CA ILE A 12 24.08 -51.62 -43.28
C ILE A 12 24.35 -52.56 -42.10
N ALA A 13 24.52 -51.93 -40.93
CA ALA A 13 23.78 -52.27 -39.71
C ALA A 13 23.46 -50.97 -38.95
N ILE A 14 22.23 -50.51 -39.10
CA ILE A 14 21.56 -49.47 -38.32
C ILE A 14 20.90 -50.16 -37.12
N MET A 15 21.14 -49.68 -35.90
CA MET A 15 20.23 -49.61 -34.73
C MET A 15 20.99 -49.78 -33.41
N SER A 16 21.36 -48.66 -32.79
CA SER A 16 21.33 -48.44 -31.33
C SER A 16 21.90 -47.05 -31.04
N GLY A 17 21.10 -46.18 -30.41
CA GLY A 17 21.57 -44.89 -29.90
C GLY A 17 20.76 -43.65 -30.26
N LEU A 18 19.46 -43.77 -30.59
CA LEU A 18 18.53 -42.64 -30.37
C LEU A 18 18.04 -42.74 -28.93
N VAL A 19 18.81 -42.21 -27.99
CA VAL A 19 18.26 -41.71 -26.73
C VAL A 19 18.11 -40.21 -26.94
N TRP A 20 16.89 -39.80 -27.24
CA TRP A 20 16.51 -38.40 -27.11
C TRP A 20 16.63 -38.09 -25.61
N ASN A 21 17.69 -37.39 -25.21
CA ASN A 21 17.63 -36.62 -23.99
C ASN A 21 16.66 -35.48 -24.28
N THR A 22 15.37 -35.70 -24.05
CA THR A 22 14.46 -34.61 -23.71
C THR A 22 15.02 -34.02 -22.42
N ALA A 23 15.86 -32.99 -22.54
CA ALA A 23 16.20 -32.16 -21.41
C ALA A 23 14.87 -31.62 -20.88
N GLN A 24 14.41 -32.14 -19.74
CA GLN A 24 13.37 -31.46 -18.98
C GLN A 24 13.99 -30.12 -18.61
N ALA A 25 13.48 -29.05 -19.21
CA ALA A 25 13.85 -27.71 -18.81
C ALA A 25 13.49 -27.56 -17.34
N ASP A 26 14.45 -27.13 -16.52
CA ASP A 26 14.25 -26.90 -15.11
C ASP A 26 13.18 -25.80 -14.93
N VAL A 27 12.26 -25.99 -13.98
CA VAL A 27 11.09 -25.10 -13.78
C VAL A 27 11.52 -23.67 -13.43
N ASN A 28 12.73 -23.53 -12.88
CA ASN A 28 13.32 -22.25 -12.47
C ASN A 28 14.32 -21.68 -13.49
N GLN A 29 14.46 -22.28 -14.68
CA GLN A 29 15.29 -21.71 -15.73
C GLN A 29 14.46 -20.83 -16.68
N PRO A 30 14.97 -19.64 -17.08
CA PRO A 30 14.27 -18.74 -17.98
C PRO A 30 14.00 -19.41 -19.34
N GLN A 31 12.80 -19.18 -19.87
CA GLN A 31 12.35 -19.73 -21.16
C GLN A 31 11.72 -18.64 -22.02
N GLY A 32 11.68 -18.85 -23.34
CA GLY A 32 11.03 -17.92 -24.27
C GLY A 32 11.59 -16.50 -24.18
N LEU A 33 10.69 -15.51 -24.10
CA LEU A 33 11.05 -14.09 -24.03
C LEU A 33 11.82 -13.72 -22.75
N ALA A 34 11.72 -14.51 -21.67
CA ALA A 34 12.50 -14.28 -20.45
C ALA A 34 14.01 -14.44 -20.66
N ILE A 35 14.43 -15.27 -21.62
CA ILE A 35 15.86 -15.42 -21.97
C ILE A 35 16.41 -14.11 -22.53
N GLU A 36 15.64 -13.44 -23.38
CA GLU A 36 16.02 -12.17 -23.99
C GLU A 36 16.12 -11.08 -22.91
N MET A 37 15.13 -10.98 -22.02
CA MET A 37 15.15 -10.03 -20.91
C MET A 37 16.33 -10.25 -19.95
N PHE A 38 16.64 -11.50 -19.60
CA PHE A 38 17.75 -11.80 -18.69
C PHE A 38 19.11 -11.51 -19.35
N SER A 39 19.21 -11.59 -20.67
CA SER A 39 20.44 -11.27 -21.41
C SER A 39 20.81 -9.77 -21.35
N GLU A 40 19.86 -8.90 -21.00
CA GLU A 40 20.11 -7.47 -20.79
C GLU A 40 20.67 -7.16 -19.39
N LEU A 41 20.60 -8.12 -18.47
CA LEU A 41 21.03 -7.96 -17.09
C LEU A 41 22.54 -8.16 -16.94
N GLN A 42 23.16 -7.40 -16.05
CA GLN A 42 24.57 -7.55 -15.68
C GLN A 42 24.76 -8.64 -14.62
N ASP A 43 23.81 -8.78 -13.70
CA ASP A 43 23.84 -9.77 -12.61
C ASP A 43 22.43 -10.31 -12.32
N ASP A 44 22.20 -11.56 -12.75
CA ASP A 44 20.95 -12.31 -12.58
C ASP A 44 20.98 -13.28 -11.38
N SER A 45 22.03 -13.25 -10.55
CA SER A 45 22.27 -14.25 -9.50
C SER A 45 21.25 -14.25 -8.35
N GLN A 46 20.47 -13.17 -8.21
CA GLN A 46 19.48 -12.98 -7.14
C GLN A 46 18.03 -13.05 -7.65
N ILE A 47 17.79 -13.76 -8.76
CA ILE A 47 16.46 -13.87 -9.37
C ILE A 47 15.87 -15.27 -9.14
N ASN A 48 14.67 -15.28 -8.57
CA ASN A 48 13.78 -16.43 -8.53
C ASN A 48 12.83 -16.35 -9.74
N TYR A 49 13.16 -17.06 -10.81
CA TYR A 49 12.33 -17.15 -12.02
C TYR A 49 11.22 -18.20 -11.85
N PHE A 50 10.00 -17.85 -12.23
CA PHE A 50 8.84 -18.76 -12.26
C PHE A 50 8.12 -18.69 -13.60
N ASN A 51 8.11 -19.80 -14.33
CA ASN A 51 7.27 -19.97 -15.50
C ASN A 51 5.89 -20.50 -15.08
N ALA A 52 4.86 -19.67 -15.24
CA ALA A 52 3.50 -19.96 -14.75
C ALA A 52 2.82 -21.13 -15.50
N SER A 53 3.34 -21.56 -16.66
CA SER A 53 2.77 -22.70 -17.40
C SER A 53 2.85 -24.01 -16.61
N TYR A 54 3.84 -24.16 -15.72
CA TYR A 54 4.02 -25.33 -14.86
C TYR A 54 2.96 -25.43 -13.74
N TRP A 55 2.35 -24.29 -13.36
CA TRP A 55 1.27 -24.28 -12.36
C TRP A 55 0.01 -24.97 -12.89
N LEU A 56 -0.27 -24.84 -14.19
CA LEU A 56 -1.42 -25.50 -14.82
C LEU A 56 -1.25 -27.02 -14.93
N GLN A 57 -0.01 -27.50 -14.90
CA GLN A 57 0.33 -28.92 -15.01
C GLN A 57 0.35 -29.61 -13.64
N GLY A 58 0.24 -28.84 -12.54
CA GLY A 58 0.36 -29.34 -11.18
C GLY A 58 1.78 -29.80 -10.81
N GLU A 59 2.78 -29.44 -11.62
CA GLU A 59 4.18 -29.81 -11.39
C GLU A 59 4.82 -28.95 -10.30
N VAL A 60 4.43 -27.67 -10.20
CA VAL A 60 4.89 -26.72 -9.20
C VAL A 60 3.72 -25.86 -8.71
N GLU A 61 3.65 -25.65 -7.40
CA GLU A 61 2.66 -24.75 -6.79
C GLU A 61 3.14 -23.29 -6.85
N PRO A 62 2.24 -22.31 -7.05
CA PRO A 62 2.61 -20.91 -6.96
C PRO A 62 3.12 -20.55 -5.55
N PRO A 63 4.17 -19.72 -5.44
CA PRO A 63 4.72 -19.28 -4.17
C PRO A 63 3.68 -18.54 -3.31
N THR A 64 3.73 -18.77 -2.01
CA THR A 64 2.88 -18.09 -1.03
C THR A 64 3.37 -16.67 -0.74
N LEU A 65 2.47 -15.80 -0.25
CA LEU A 65 2.84 -14.44 0.15
C LEU A 65 3.98 -14.42 1.19
N MET A 66 3.98 -15.34 2.15
CA MET A 66 5.06 -15.40 3.15
C MET A 66 6.39 -15.86 2.58
N GLN A 67 6.41 -16.85 1.69
CA GLN A 67 7.63 -17.25 0.99
C GLN A 67 8.21 -16.07 0.20
N MET A 68 7.36 -15.36 -0.56
CA MET A 68 7.80 -14.17 -1.28
C MET A 68 8.33 -13.09 -0.33
N ARG A 69 7.66 -12.84 0.80
CA ARG A 69 8.14 -11.87 1.80
C ARG A 69 9.49 -12.26 2.37
N ASP A 70 9.70 -13.52 2.76
CA ASP A 70 10.98 -13.96 3.31
C ASP A 70 12.10 -13.82 2.26
N ASP A 71 11.87 -14.36 1.06
CA ASP A 71 12.86 -14.32 -0.01
C ASP A 71 13.21 -12.89 -0.43
N VAL A 72 12.21 -12.01 -0.59
CA VAL A 72 12.42 -10.64 -1.07
C VAL A 72 12.95 -9.73 0.05
N LEU A 73 12.37 -9.80 1.24
CA LEU A 73 12.68 -8.85 2.33
C LEU A 73 13.88 -9.30 3.17
N ASN A 74 14.02 -10.60 3.43
CA ASN A 74 15.09 -11.14 4.29
C ASN A 74 16.26 -11.71 3.48
N GLN A 75 15.99 -12.40 2.38
CA GLN A 75 17.03 -13.01 1.54
C GLN A 75 17.49 -12.10 0.38
N HIS A 76 16.81 -10.97 0.17
CA HIS A 76 17.12 -9.98 -0.87
C HIS A 76 17.05 -10.53 -2.32
N MET A 77 16.18 -11.52 -2.54
CA MET A 77 15.88 -12.05 -3.87
C MET A 77 14.86 -11.17 -4.60
N ARG A 78 14.78 -11.30 -5.92
CA ARG A 78 13.66 -10.78 -6.73
C ARG A 78 12.91 -11.91 -7.36
N TYR A 79 11.59 -11.80 -7.46
CA TYR A 79 10.81 -12.74 -8.24
C TYR A 79 10.57 -12.18 -9.64
N PHE A 80 10.70 -13.04 -10.64
CA PHE A 80 10.19 -12.80 -11.99
C PHE A 80 9.17 -13.87 -12.34
N VAL A 81 7.90 -13.47 -12.44
CA VAL A 81 6.79 -14.36 -12.80
C VAL A 81 6.43 -14.14 -14.27
N ASP A 82 6.48 -15.22 -15.03
CA ASP A 82 6.31 -15.23 -16.49
C ASP A 82 5.09 -16.05 -16.91
N PHE A 83 4.08 -15.38 -17.45
CA PHE A 83 2.87 -15.96 -18.05
C PHE A 83 2.92 -16.03 -19.58
N SER A 84 3.99 -15.52 -20.21
CA SER A 84 4.06 -15.34 -21.67
C SER A 84 4.16 -16.66 -22.44
N THR A 85 4.65 -17.71 -21.79
CA THR A 85 4.78 -19.06 -22.36
C THR A 85 3.44 -19.79 -22.51
N ILE A 86 2.37 -19.27 -21.90
CA ILE A 86 1.01 -19.83 -21.99
C ILE A 86 0.32 -19.21 -23.22
N GLU A 87 0.10 -19.97 -24.29
CA GLU A 87 -0.51 -19.43 -25.52
C GLU A 87 -2.01 -19.09 -25.38
N GLY A 88 -2.74 -19.85 -24.56
CA GLY A 88 -4.20 -19.71 -24.43
C GLY A 88 -4.63 -18.67 -23.39
N GLU A 89 -5.46 -17.70 -23.78
CA GLU A 89 -5.95 -16.65 -22.87
C GLU A 89 -6.76 -17.19 -21.67
N SER A 90 -7.54 -18.26 -21.89
CA SER A 90 -8.26 -18.95 -20.81
C SER A 90 -7.29 -19.59 -19.81
N GLN A 91 -6.19 -20.17 -20.29
CA GLN A 91 -5.18 -20.81 -19.46
C GLN A 91 -4.35 -19.76 -18.71
N LYS A 92 -4.03 -18.61 -19.33
CA LYS A 92 -3.42 -17.47 -18.64
C LYS A 92 -4.31 -16.98 -17.50
N THR A 93 -5.61 -16.86 -17.75
CA THR A 93 -6.59 -16.44 -16.73
C THR A 93 -6.62 -17.42 -15.57
N GLU A 94 -6.55 -18.72 -15.83
CA GLU A 94 -6.48 -19.78 -14.81
C GLU A 94 -5.18 -19.70 -14.00
N ALA A 95 -4.01 -19.57 -14.66
CA ALA A 95 -2.72 -19.43 -13.98
C ALA A 95 -2.66 -18.17 -13.11
N LYS A 96 -3.17 -17.03 -13.62
CA LYS A 96 -3.29 -15.78 -12.85
C LYS A 96 -4.25 -15.93 -11.66
N ALA A 97 -5.30 -16.74 -11.78
CA ALA A 97 -6.19 -17.05 -10.67
C ALA A 97 -5.53 -17.92 -9.60
N LEU A 98 -4.65 -18.86 -9.97
CA LEU A 98 -3.85 -19.64 -9.02
C LEU A 98 -2.94 -18.73 -8.19
N LEU A 99 -2.23 -17.80 -8.83
CA LEU A 99 -1.42 -16.80 -8.11
C LEU A 99 -2.28 -15.88 -7.24
N ARG A 100 -3.43 -15.43 -7.75
CA ARG A 100 -4.39 -14.60 -6.99
C ARG A 100 -4.83 -15.27 -5.72
N LYS A 101 -5.09 -16.57 -5.74
CA LYS A 101 -5.50 -17.33 -4.55
C LYS A 101 -4.42 -17.31 -3.46
N LYS A 102 -3.13 -17.28 -3.84
CA LYS A 102 -2.00 -17.26 -2.90
C LYS A 102 -1.67 -15.85 -2.38
N LEU A 103 -1.84 -14.82 -3.22
CA LEU A 103 -1.44 -13.43 -2.90
C LEU A 103 -2.60 -12.49 -2.52
N GLY A 104 -3.83 -12.85 -2.85
CA GLY A 104 -5.01 -11.97 -2.79
C GLY A 104 -5.07 -10.92 -3.91
N LEU A 105 -4.11 -10.96 -4.83
CA LEU A 105 -3.86 -9.93 -5.84
C LEU A 105 -3.55 -10.59 -7.19
N ALA A 106 -4.01 -9.99 -8.27
CA ALA A 106 -3.61 -10.38 -9.63
C ALA A 106 -3.31 -9.16 -10.49
N PHE A 107 -2.48 -9.37 -11.52
CA PHE A 107 -2.09 -8.35 -12.49
C PHE A 107 -2.48 -8.82 -13.89
N ALA A 108 -2.86 -7.88 -14.74
CA ALA A 108 -3.21 -8.19 -16.13
C ALA A 108 -1.98 -8.49 -16.99
N SER A 109 -0.79 -7.97 -16.63
CA SER A 109 0.45 -8.18 -17.38
C SER A 109 0.86 -9.65 -17.46
N ASP A 110 1.62 -9.98 -18.49
CA ASP A 110 2.20 -11.31 -18.67
C ASP A 110 3.54 -11.47 -17.96
N PHE A 111 4.17 -10.36 -17.58
CA PHE A 111 5.38 -10.36 -16.77
C PHE A 111 5.16 -9.53 -15.50
N LEU A 112 5.69 -10.04 -14.39
CA LEU A 112 5.59 -9.40 -13.09
C LEU A 112 6.91 -9.53 -12.34
N ILE A 113 7.51 -8.39 -12.00
CA ILE A 113 8.64 -8.32 -11.07
C ILE A 113 8.11 -8.07 -9.67
N ILE A 114 8.62 -8.79 -8.68
CA ILE A 114 8.38 -8.54 -7.25
C ILE A 114 9.73 -8.31 -6.57
N SER A 115 9.87 -7.15 -5.95
CA SER A 115 11.11 -6.67 -5.32
C SER A 115 10.81 -6.00 -3.97
N GLU A 116 11.84 -5.54 -3.26
CA GLU A 116 11.68 -4.84 -1.97
C GLU A 116 11.54 -3.33 -2.19
N HIS A 117 10.61 -2.71 -1.47
CA HIS A 117 10.59 -1.26 -1.29
C HIS A 117 10.11 -0.91 0.12
N LYS A 118 10.98 -0.28 0.91
CA LYS A 118 10.67 0.20 2.28
C LYS A 118 10.04 -0.90 3.14
N GLY A 119 10.68 -2.06 3.20
CA GLY A 119 10.31 -3.20 4.03
C GLY A 119 9.04 -3.94 3.60
N GLU A 120 8.49 -3.64 2.42
CA GLU A 120 7.32 -4.31 1.85
C GLU A 120 7.57 -4.73 0.41
N LEU A 121 6.67 -5.56 -0.13
CA LEU A 121 6.74 -6.01 -1.52
C LEU A 121 6.37 -4.88 -2.49
N LEU A 122 7.19 -4.68 -3.51
CA LEU A 122 6.97 -3.81 -4.66
C LEU A 122 6.65 -4.67 -5.88
N PHE A 123 5.43 -4.52 -6.38
CA PHE A 123 4.97 -5.15 -7.60
C PHE A 123 5.19 -4.22 -8.79
N THR A 124 5.85 -4.73 -9.83
CA THR A 124 6.08 -4.02 -11.09
C THR A 124 5.59 -4.89 -12.25
N PRO A 125 4.34 -4.69 -12.72
CA PRO A 125 3.88 -5.31 -13.96
C PRO A 125 4.62 -4.68 -15.15
N LEU A 126 5.08 -5.50 -16.10
CA LEU A 126 5.73 -5.01 -17.32
C LEU A 126 4.76 -5.02 -18.50
N ASP A 127 4.93 -4.06 -19.41
CA ASP A 127 4.09 -3.99 -20.61
C ASP A 127 4.50 -5.06 -21.64
N ASP A 128 5.81 -5.25 -21.85
CA ASP A 128 6.40 -6.18 -22.81
C ASP A 128 7.87 -6.52 -22.46
N GLU A 129 8.52 -7.32 -23.30
CA GLU A 129 9.91 -7.76 -23.15
C GLU A 129 10.98 -6.66 -23.31
N ASN A 130 10.60 -5.45 -23.73
CA ASN A 130 11.49 -4.29 -23.86
C ASN A 130 11.22 -3.21 -22.78
N ASP A 131 10.42 -3.54 -21.76
CA ASP A 131 10.07 -2.60 -20.69
C ASP A 131 11.33 -2.19 -19.90
N ALA A 132 11.57 -0.88 -19.78
CA ALA A 132 12.75 -0.33 -19.10
C ALA A 132 12.88 -0.77 -17.63
N ASN A 133 11.79 -1.26 -17.03
CA ASN A 133 11.76 -1.77 -15.66
C ASN A 133 12.40 -3.15 -15.48
N ILE A 134 12.78 -3.87 -16.55
CA ILE A 134 13.50 -5.16 -16.47
C ILE A 134 14.75 -5.04 -15.59
N ARG A 135 15.42 -3.88 -15.61
CA ARG A 135 16.60 -3.59 -14.77
C ARG A 135 16.35 -3.65 -13.26
N LEU A 136 15.09 -3.68 -12.80
CA LEU A 136 14.78 -3.91 -11.39
C LEU A 136 15.11 -5.33 -10.91
N LEU A 137 15.30 -6.27 -11.85
CA LEU A 137 15.76 -7.63 -11.57
C LEU A 137 17.24 -7.71 -11.22
N GLU A 138 18.04 -6.70 -11.57
CA GLU A 138 19.47 -6.67 -11.28
C GLU A 138 19.73 -6.88 -9.79
N ALA A 139 20.69 -7.75 -9.48
CA ALA A 139 21.16 -7.95 -8.13
C ALA A 139 21.63 -6.61 -7.54
N ALA A 140 21.39 -6.42 -6.24
CA ALA A 140 21.79 -5.16 -5.61
C ALA A 140 23.31 -5.20 -5.50
N PRO A 141 24.05 -4.15 -5.92
CA PRO A 141 25.50 -4.16 -5.77
C PRO A 141 25.84 -4.39 -4.30
N ILE A 142 26.71 -5.37 -4.03
CA ILE A 142 27.23 -5.65 -2.68
C ILE A 142 28.01 -4.41 -2.23
N ALA A 143 27.31 -3.45 -1.64
CA ALA A 143 27.96 -2.31 -1.02
C ALA A 143 28.68 -2.82 0.22
N HIS A 144 30.00 -3.05 0.12
CA HIS A 144 30.91 -3.12 1.27
C HIS A 144 30.98 -1.74 1.95
N SER A 145 29.86 -1.28 2.50
CA SER A 145 29.76 -0.05 3.26
C SER A 145 30.35 -0.29 4.65
N ARG A 146 31.62 0.11 4.81
CA ARG A 146 32.23 0.45 6.11
C ARG A 146 31.58 1.73 6.66
N GLN A 147 30.28 1.70 6.92
CA GLN A 147 29.56 2.70 7.72
C GLN A 147 28.16 2.21 8.14
N ARG A 148 28.01 0.93 8.47
CA ARG A 148 26.83 0.44 9.23
C ARG A 148 27.13 0.44 10.73
N ARG A 149 27.16 1.63 11.33
CA ARG A 149 27.06 1.83 12.78
C ARG A 149 26.20 3.06 13.07
N SER A 150 24.92 2.99 12.69
CA SER A 150 23.79 3.77 13.25
C SER A 150 22.45 3.63 12.48
N THR A 151 22.38 2.94 11.35
CA THR A 151 21.15 2.88 10.52
C THR A 151 20.20 1.72 10.83
N ALA A 152 20.29 1.09 12.00
CA ALA A 152 19.33 0.06 12.43
C ALA A 152 17.94 0.62 12.79
N SER A 153 17.70 1.93 12.64
CA SER A 153 16.43 2.59 13.01
C SER A 153 15.53 2.99 11.84
N MET A 154 15.78 2.55 10.61
CA MET A 154 14.95 2.87 9.44
C MET A 154 14.31 1.64 8.80
N VAL A 155 13.84 0.70 9.63
CA VAL A 155 12.78 -0.22 9.21
C VAL A 155 11.48 0.58 9.22
N SER A 156 10.79 0.60 8.08
CA SER A 156 9.46 1.17 7.91
C SER A 156 8.49 0.69 9.00
N ASN A 157 7.56 1.58 9.36
CA ASN A 157 6.52 1.41 10.38
C ASN A 157 5.47 0.30 10.05
N SER A 158 5.69 -0.59 9.08
CA SER A 158 4.67 -1.58 8.67
C SER A 158 4.52 -2.76 9.65
N GLY A 159 5.55 -3.05 10.45
CA GLY A 159 5.55 -4.18 11.38
C GLY A 159 4.55 -4.08 12.56
N SER A 160 4.04 -2.88 12.89
CA SER A 160 3.09 -2.69 14.00
C SER A 160 1.64 -2.47 13.57
N GLU A 161 1.37 -2.02 12.34
CA GLU A 161 0.00 -1.96 11.78
C GLU A 161 -0.62 -3.37 11.78
N THR A 162 0.18 -4.40 11.49
CA THR A 162 -0.23 -5.81 11.43
C THR A 162 -0.69 -6.36 12.79
N ASN A 163 -0.23 -5.73 13.88
CA ASN A 163 -0.58 -6.11 15.26
C ASN A 163 -1.90 -5.60 15.76
N SER A 164 -2.46 -4.59 15.14
CA SER A 164 -3.75 -4.00 15.51
C SER A 164 -4.82 -4.26 14.46
N LEU A 165 -4.42 -4.46 13.20
CA LEU A 165 -5.30 -4.62 12.05
C LEU A 165 -4.72 -5.65 11.06
N PRO A 166 -5.38 -6.80 10.84
CA PRO A 166 -5.04 -7.68 9.71
C PRO A 166 -5.19 -6.92 8.40
N HIS A 167 -4.10 -6.77 7.66
CA HIS A 167 -4.08 -6.06 6.39
C HIS A 167 -3.02 -6.64 5.45
N VAL A 168 -3.20 -6.41 4.15
CA VAL A 168 -2.17 -6.67 3.12
C VAL A 168 -1.69 -5.32 2.62
N ALA A 169 -0.41 -5.02 2.86
CA ALA A 169 0.26 -3.83 2.36
C ALA A 169 1.23 -4.20 1.24
N PHE A 170 1.24 -3.40 0.17
CA PHE A 170 2.22 -3.53 -0.90
C PHE A 170 2.39 -2.20 -1.65
N TYR A 171 3.43 -2.14 -2.46
CA TYR A 171 3.71 -1.05 -3.36
C TYR A 171 3.47 -1.44 -4.81
N LEU A 172 3.02 -0.49 -5.61
CA LEU A 172 2.85 -0.62 -7.06
C LEU A 172 3.75 0.39 -7.76
N ASN A 173 4.69 -0.11 -8.56
CA ASN A 173 5.59 0.72 -9.35
C ASN A 173 4.91 1.18 -10.64
N VAL A 174 5.02 2.47 -10.94
CA VAL A 174 4.53 3.11 -12.16
C VAL A 174 5.68 3.94 -12.72
N ASN A 175 6.51 3.29 -13.54
CA ASN A 175 7.67 3.91 -14.16
C ASN A 175 7.61 3.81 -15.67
N ARG A 176 7.80 4.94 -16.37
CA ARG A 176 7.74 5.05 -17.82
C ARG A 176 8.65 6.18 -18.32
N PRO A 177 9.75 5.85 -19.01
CA PRO A 177 10.51 6.80 -19.81
C PRO A 177 9.62 7.39 -20.91
N ILE A 178 9.75 8.70 -21.16
CA ILE A 178 9.08 9.37 -22.28
C ILE A 178 10.09 9.46 -23.41
N THR A 179 9.71 8.98 -24.60
CA THR A 179 10.65 8.94 -25.72
C THR A 179 10.87 10.32 -26.34
N ASP A 180 12.01 10.53 -26.99
CA ASP A 180 12.30 11.76 -27.75
C ASP A 180 11.20 12.09 -28.77
N ASN A 181 10.64 11.07 -29.42
CA ASN A 181 9.54 11.24 -30.38
C ASN A 181 8.28 11.78 -29.71
N GLU A 182 7.94 11.29 -28.52
CA GLU A 182 6.84 11.81 -27.70
C GLU A 182 7.10 13.21 -27.17
N CYS A 183 8.36 13.64 -27.10
CA CYS A 183 8.74 15.01 -26.76
C CYS A 183 9.09 15.88 -27.98
N THR A 184 8.83 15.41 -29.21
CA THR A 184 9.15 16.15 -30.44
C THR A 184 7.99 17.02 -30.91
N PHE A 185 8.26 18.31 -31.15
CA PHE A 185 7.32 19.31 -31.67
C PHE A 185 8.00 20.21 -32.73
N ASN A 186 7.24 21.08 -33.39
CA ASN A 186 7.76 21.99 -34.42
C ASN A 186 8.69 23.05 -33.82
N ASN A 187 9.78 23.40 -34.51
CA ASN A 187 10.68 24.47 -34.06
C ASN A 187 10.06 25.87 -34.11
N SER A 188 8.99 26.03 -34.88
CA SER A 188 8.30 27.31 -35.07
C SER A 188 6.79 27.08 -35.13
N HIS A 189 6.03 28.02 -34.58
CA HIS A 189 4.57 28.03 -34.70
C HIS A 189 4.11 28.68 -36.01
N LEU A 190 4.88 29.65 -36.49
CA LEU A 190 4.52 30.47 -37.65
C LEU A 190 5.01 29.90 -38.98
N TRP A 191 6.12 29.16 -38.98
CA TRP A 191 6.78 28.68 -40.20
C TRP A 191 7.17 27.22 -40.09
N ASP A 192 7.31 26.56 -41.25
CA ASP A 192 7.89 25.22 -41.31
C ASP A 192 9.42 25.31 -41.14
N ARG A 193 9.89 24.96 -39.94
CA ARG A 193 11.31 24.96 -39.55
C ARG A 193 11.73 23.58 -39.03
N GLY A 194 11.04 22.53 -39.48
CA GLY A 194 11.22 21.18 -38.97
C GLY A 194 10.86 21.05 -37.48
N THR A 195 11.34 19.98 -36.85
CA THR A 195 11.02 19.63 -35.47
C THR A 195 12.28 19.53 -34.60
N ARG A 196 12.10 19.48 -33.29
CA ARG A 196 13.13 19.10 -32.31
C ARG A 196 12.49 18.45 -31.09
N VAL A 197 13.32 17.83 -30.25
CA VAL A 197 12.93 17.40 -28.91
C VAL A 197 12.88 18.62 -27.97
N PHE A 198 11.81 18.74 -27.20
CA PHE A 198 11.53 19.85 -26.27
C PHE A 198 11.73 19.48 -24.79
N CYS A 199 12.19 18.26 -24.54
CA CYS A 199 12.40 17.67 -23.23
C CYS A 199 13.82 17.10 -23.16
N ASP A 200 14.34 16.91 -21.95
CA ASP A 200 15.62 16.25 -21.69
C ASP A 200 15.41 15.19 -20.59
N ASN A 201 15.71 13.93 -20.90
CA ASN A 201 15.45 12.75 -20.06
C ASN A 201 14.05 12.68 -19.40
N PRO A 202 12.95 12.98 -20.13
CA PRO A 202 11.62 13.03 -19.54
C PRO A 202 11.16 11.65 -19.04
N ASN A 203 10.56 11.59 -17.85
CA ASN A 203 10.19 10.32 -17.20
C ASN A 203 9.01 10.50 -16.23
N ILE A 204 8.19 9.46 -16.09
CA ILE A 204 7.19 9.31 -15.02
C ILE A 204 7.71 8.20 -14.09
N SER A 205 7.94 8.48 -12.80
CA SER A 205 8.36 7.47 -11.82
C SER A 205 7.60 7.65 -10.50
N LEU A 206 6.59 6.82 -10.29
CA LEU A 206 5.67 6.90 -9.17
C LEU A 206 5.58 5.54 -8.47
N ILE A 207 5.38 5.56 -7.16
CA ILE A 207 5.21 4.35 -6.36
C ILE A 207 3.96 4.57 -5.51
N TYR A 208 2.92 3.77 -5.77
CA TYR A 208 1.67 3.83 -5.02
C TYR A 208 1.74 2.87 -3.84
N ARG A 209 1.31 3.33 -2.66
CA ARG A 209 1.04 2.43 -1.53
C ARG A 209 -0.40 1.94 -1.60
N VAL A 210 -0.57 0.64 -1.51
CA VAL A 210 -1.89 -0.01 -1.46
C VAL A 210 -2.06 -0.78 -0.16
N ASN A 211 -3.19 -0.58 0.51
CA ASN A 211 -3.61 -1.34 1.68
C ASN A 211 -4.97 -2.01 1.41
N LEU A 212 -5.03 -3.31 1.63
CA LEU A 212 -6.28 -4.09 1.68
C LEU A 212 -6.58 -4.45 3.12
N GLU A 213 -7.77 -4.11 3.60
CA GLU A 213 -8.13 -4.27 5.02
C GLU A 213 -9.65 -4.36 5.22
N ARG A 214 -10.08 -4.78 6.41
CA ARG A 214 -11.49 -4.82 6.81
C ARG A 214 -11.73 -3.82 7.93
N SER A 215 -12.77 -3.00 7.78
CA SER A 215 -13.34 -2.25 8.90
C SER A 215 -14.57 -3.00 9.40
N LEU A 216 -14.67 -3.18 10.72
CA LEU A 216 -15.86 -3.62 11.41
C LEU A 216 -16.66 -2.41 11.93
N GLN A 217 -17.94 -2.59 12.23
CA GLN A 217 -18.74 -1.52 12.85
C GLN A 217 -18.41 -1.40 14.34
N TYR A 218 -17.96 -0.23 14.77
CA TYR A 218 -17.63 0.08 16.16
C TYR A 218 -18.05 1.52 16.50
N GLY A 219 -18.70 1.71 17.66
CA GLY A 219 -19.20 3.01 18.12
C GLY A 219 -20.72 3.17 17.98
N THR A 220 -21.22 4.36 18.32
CA THR A 220 -22.66 4.67 18.29
C THR A 220 -23.16 5.06 16.90
N ILE A 221 -24.44 4.82 16.63
CA ILE A 221 -25.06 5.12 15.33
C ILE A 221 -24.87 6.61 15.00
N GLY A 222 -24.19 6.90 13.88
CA GLY A 222 -23.88 8.26 13.41
C GLY A 222 -22.41 8.66 13.53
N SER A 223 -21.64 8.04 14.42
CA SER A 223 -20.19 8.21 14.57
C SER A 223 -19.41 6.89 14.47
N ALA A 224 -20.11 5.78 14.28
CA ALA A 224 -19.50 4.45 14.16
C ALA A 224 -18.61 4.31 12.92
N THR A 225 -17.55 3.51 13.05
CA THR A 225 -16.76 3.04 11.91
C THR A 225 -17.64 2.22 10.97
N PRO A 226 -17.39 2.26 9.65
CA PRO A 226 -18.19 1.50 8.70
C PRO A 226 -17.87 0.01 8.80
N ASP A 227 -18.88 -0.87 8.70
CA ASP A 227 -18.63 -2.27 8.36
C ASP A 227 -18.43 -2.39 6.84
N ALA A 228 -17.18 -2.56 6.39
CA ALA A 228 -16.85 -2.56 4.97
C ALA A 228 -15.45 -3.16 4.70
N LYS A 229 -15.31 -3.77 3.52
CA LYS A 229 -13.99 -4.13 2.95
C LYS A 229 -13.37 -2.89 2.33
N ILE A 230 -12.09 -2.62 2.60
CA ILE A 230 -11.43 -1.36 2.26
C ILE A 230 -10.25 -1.61 1.33
N VAL A 231 -10.13 -0.75 0.31
CA VAL A 231 -8.95 -0.65 -0.55
C VAL A 231 -8.49 0.79 -0.51
N ARG A 232 -7.32 1.04 0.08
CA ARG A 232 -6.72 2.37 0.20
C ARG A 232 -5.51 2.48 -0.70
N ILE A 233 -5.50 3.50 -1.57
CA ILE A 233 -4.45 3.75 -2.55
C ILE A 233 -3.93 5.17 -2.32
N SER A 234 -2.61 5.33 -2.14
CA SER A 234 -2.04 6.62 -1.79
C SER A 234 -0.67 6.87 -2.42
N LEU A 235 -0.38 8.16 -2.62
CA LEU A 235 0.94 8.74 -2.85
C LEU A 235 1.18 9.71 -1.70
N ASP A 236 1.94 9.26 -0.70
CA ASP A 236 2.18 10.01 0.54
C ASP A 236 3.64 10.49 0.64
N ASP A 237 3.97 11.27 1.68
CA ASP A 237 5.33 11.77 1.93
C ASP A 237 6.36 10.64 2.07
N ASP A 238 5.93 9.46 2.50
CA ASP A 238 6.78 8.33 2.87
C ASP A 238 6.96 7.32 1.74
N THR A 239 6.26 7.48 0.61
CA THR A 239 6.15 6.42 -0.41
C THR A 239 6.28 6.93 -1.84
N THR A 240 6.29 8.24 -2.05
CA THR A 240 6.35 8.76 -3.43
C THR A 240 7.70 8.45 -4.07
N GLY A 241 7.65 7.89 -5.29
CA GLY A 241 8.82 7.65 -6.14
C GLY A 241 9.54 8.95 -6.55
N ALA A 242 10.38 8.88 -7.59
CA ALA A 242 11.17 10.05 -8.02
C ALA A 242 10.33 11.23 -8.56
N GLY A 243 9.08 10.98 -8.97
CA GLY A 243 8.16 11.98 -9.51
C GLY A 243 8.12 11.99 -11.04
N ILE A 244 7.60 13.08 -11.60
CA ILE A 244 7.54 13.34 -13.04
C ILE A 244 8.56 14.42 -13.39
N HIS A 245 9.39 14.13 -14.41
CA HIS A 245 10.45 15.00 -14.93
C HIS A 245 10.25 15.23 -16.43
N LEU A 246 10.53 16.45 -16.91
CA LEU A 246 10.53 16.82 -18.33
C LEU A 246 11.86 17.45 -18.78
N ASN A 247 12.47 18.29 -17.97
CA ASN A 247 13.71 19.02 -18.28
C ASN A 247 14.46 19.40 -16.99
N ASP A 248 15.79 19.50 -17.03
CA ASP A 248 16.56 20.10 -15.92
C ASP A 248 16.49 21.64 -15.92
N ARG A 249 16.37 22.23 -17.11
CA ARG A 249 16.30 23.68 -17.36
C ARG A 249 15.54 23.94 -18.65
N LEU A 250 15.05 25.16 -18.83
CA LEU A 250 14.34 25.56 -20.05
C LEU A 250 15.24 26.43 -20.94
N ASP A 251 15.47 25.99 -22.16
CA ASP A 251 16.14 26.74 -23.23
C ASP A 251 15.14 27.10 -24.36
N TYR A 252 15.59 27.86 -25.36
CA TYR A 252 14.77 28.28 -26.47
C TYR A 252 15.53 28.30 -27.81
N ARG A 253 14.78 28.22 -28.92
CA ARG A 253 15.30 28.50 -30.25
C ARG A 253 14.53 29.62 -30.91
N GLN A 254 15.23 30.47 -31.64
CA GLN A 254 14.63 31.56 -32.42
C GLN A 254 14.51 31.13 -33.90
N SER A 255 13.38 31.43 -34.52
CA SER A 255 13.24 31.42 -35.98
C SER A 255 12.83 32.81 -36.51
N GLY A 256 13.00 33.02 -37.80
CA GLY A 256 12.62 34.26 -38.48
C GLY A 256 11.96 33.99 -39.82
N ALA A 257 11.24 34.99 -40.33
CA ALA A 257 10.69 34.97 -41.68
C ALA A 257 11.83 34.93 -42.72
N ASP A 258 11.66 34.11 -43.75
CA ASP A 258 12.55 34.06 -44.94
C ASP A 258 12.09 35.01 -46.06
N TYR A 259 11.08 35.81 -45.79
CA TYR A 259 10.55 36.85 -46.67
C TYR A 259 10.65 38.23 -46.02
N VAL A 260 10.64 39.27 -46.85
CA VAL A 260 10.66 40.66 -46.38
C VAL A 260 9.33 40.97 -45.69
N THR A 261 9.40 41.48 -44.47
CA THR A 261 8.24 41.86 -43.64
C THR A 261 8.18 43.37 -43.45
N LEU A 262 7.02 43.97 -43.77
CA LEU A 262 6.72 45.38 -43.52
C LEU A 262 5.84 45.54 -42.27
N ASP A 263 4.68 44.87 -42.25
CA ASP A 263 3.74 44.85 -41.14
C ASP A 263 3.22 43.42 -40.94
N ALA A 264 3.94 42.63 -40.15
CA ALA A 264 3.71 41.19 -39.99
C ALA A 264 4.57 40.60 -38.85
N TYR A 265 4.25 39.37 -38.43
CA TYR A 265 5.19 38.55 -37.66
C TYR A 265 6.47 38.30 -38.47
N PHE A 266 7.61 38.45 -37.81
CA PHE A 266 8.93 38.32 -38.46
C PHE A 266 9.95 37.53 -37.65
N ARG A 267 9.67 37.26 -36.36
CA ARG A 267 10.41 36.32 -35.51
C ARG A 267 9.46 35.51 -34.64
N ASP A 268 9.86 34.31 -34.29
CA ASP A 268 9.27 33.54 -33.20
C ASP A 268 10.35 32.82 -32.38
N TRP A 269 9.97 32.44 -31.17
CA TRP A 269 10.78 31.68 -30.24
C TRP A 269 9.99 30.45 -29.80
N SER A 270 10.65 29.29 -29.82
CA SER A 270 10.14 28.03 -29.29
C SER A 270 10.96 27.64 -28.04
N THR A 271 10.33 27.79 -26.88
CA THR A 271 10.91 27.41 -25.58
C THR A 271 10.62 25.94 -25.32
N ASP A 272 11.54 25.27 -24.63
CA ASP A 272 11.37 23.90 -24.14
C ASP A 272 10.05 23.71 -23.40
N ALA A 273 9.59 22.46 -23.39
CA ALA A 273 8.27 22.13 -22.93
C ALA A 273 8.17 22.09 -21.41
N ILE A 274 6.98 22.46 -20.93
CA ILE A 274 6.56 22.35 -19.54
C ILE A 274 5.29 21.52 -19.47
N ALA A 275 4.93 21.08 -18.26
CA ALA A 275 3.64 20.46 -18.02
C ALA A 275 2.52 21.53 -18.00
N GLN A 276 1.59 21.47 -18.95
CA GLN A 276 0.36 22.25 -18.86
C GLN A 276 -0.51 21.75 -17.69
N ASP A 277 -0.54 20.44 -17.51
CA ASP A 277 -1.17 19.80 -16.37
C ASP A 277 -0.55 18.43 -16.10
N TYR A 278 -0.68 17.99 -14.84
CA TYR A 278 -0.50 16.60 -14.43
C TYR A 278 -1.86 16.03 -14.02
N GLN A 279 -2.16 14.80 -14.41
CA GLN A 279 -3.47 14.20 -14.14
C GLN A 279 -3.33 12.76 -13.62
N PHE A 280 -4.11 12.46 -12.58
CA PHE A 280 -4.18 11.16 -11.94
C PHE A 280 -5.63 10.72 -11.89
N VAL A 281 -5.95 9.56 -12.44
CA VAL A 281 -7.31 9.02 -12.51
C VAL A 281 -7.35 7.66 -11.85
N PHE A 282 -8.26 7.49 -10.88
CA PHE A 282 -8.52 6.24 -10.19
C PHE A 282 -9.89 5.73 -10.59
N ASN A 283 -9.97 4.46 -10.94
CA ASN A 283 -11.21 3.83 -11.36
C ASN A 283 -11.33 2.42 -10.80
N SER A 284 -12.53 2.01 -10.40
CA SER A 284 -12.88 0.60 -10.18
C SER A 284 -13.68 0.06 -11.37
N SER A 285 -13.40 -1.19 -11.78
CA SER A 285 -14.01 -1.80 -12.97
C SER A 285 -15.49 -2.17 -12.81
N ASN A 286 -16.01 -2.20 -11.57
CA ASN A 286 -17.40 -2.52 -11.29
C ASN A 286 -17.94 -1.75 -10.07
N ASN A 287 -19.24 -1.87 -9.85
CA ASN A 287 -19.95 -1.13 -8.80
C ASN A 287 -19.85 -1.72 -7.38
N LYS A 288 -19.09 -2.83 -7.20
CA LYS A 288 -18.85 -3.42 -5.87
C LYS A 288 -17.98 -2.50 -5.02
N ALA A 289 -17.02 -1.81 -5.63
CA ALA A 289 -16.17 -0.82 -4.98
C ALA A 289 -16.67 0.60 -5.27
N GLN A 290 -16.80 1.41 -4.23
CA GLN A 290 -17.19 2.81 -4.32
C GLN A 290 -16.24 3.67 -3.50
N ILE A 291 -15.96 4.88 -3.97
CA ILE A 291 -15.14 5.85 -3.27
C ILE A 291 -15.83 6.24 -1.96
N LEU A 292 -15.17 5.96 -0.85
CA LEU A 292 -15.59 6.35 0.49
C LEU A 292 -15.09 7.76 0.83
N LYS A 293 -13.80 8.01 0.57
CA LYS A 293 -13.12 9.25 0.95
C LYS A 293 -11.90 9.47 0.07
N THR A 294 -11.55 10.73 -0.14
CA THR A 294 -10.29 11.09 -0.80
C THR A 294 -9.60 12.26 -0.11
N PHE A 295 -8.30 12.40 -0.33
CA PHE A 295 -7.55 13.62 -0.11
C PHE A 295 -6.76 14.01 -1.36
N PRO A 296 -6.82 15.28 -1.80
CA PRO A 296 -7.63 16.35 -1.22
C PRO A 296 -9.15 16.07 -1.32
N ARG A 297 -9.93 16.59 -0.38
CA ARG A 297 -11.40 16.39 -0.35
C ARG A 297 -12.11 17.29 -1.35
N GLU A 298 -11.51 18.45 -1.62
CA GLU A 298 -12.02 19.51 -2.48
C GLU A 298 -10.89 20.04 -3.38
N ASN A 299 -11.18 21.05 -4.18
CA ASN A 299 -10.17 21.71 -5.00
C ASN A 299 -9.17 22.47 -4.13
N LEU A 300 -7.89 22.49 -4.53
CA LEU A 300 -6.86 23.32 -3.91
C LEU A 300 -6.48 24.47 -4.84
N ASN A 301 -6.24 25.65 -4.28
CA ASN A 301 -5.78 26.80 -5.05
C ASN A 301 -4.30 26.68 -5.44
N ALA A 302 -3.86 27.55 -6.35
CA ALA A 302 -2.44 27.78 -6.60
C ALA A 302 -1.79 28.47 -5.38
N GLU A 303 -0.45 28.38 -5.30
CA GLU A 303 0.35 28.91 -4.19
C GLU A 303 -0.08 28.36 -2.81
N TYR A 304 -0.62 27.14 -2.80
CA TYR A 304 -1.04 26.45 -1.59
C TYR A 304 0.12 25.60 -1.07
N GLU A 305 0.51 25.83 0.18
CA GLU A 305 1.54 25.06 0.90
C GLU A 305 1.04 24.65 2.28
N VAL A 306 0.60 23.39 2.41
CA VAL A 306 0.14 22.82 3.68
C VAL A 306 0.54 21.35 3.75
N LYS A 307 0.98 20.92 4.95
CA LYS A 307 1.10 19.51 5.28
C LYS A 307 -0.20 19.05 5.95
N GLU A 308 -0.93 18.17 5.27
CA GLU A 308 -2.18 17.60 5.76
C GLU A 308 -1.97 16.15 6.21
N VAL A 309 -2.90 15.67 7.04
CA VAL A 309 -2.97 14.26 7.43
C VAL A 309 -4.29 13.67 7.01
N SER A 310 -4.23 12.62 6.20
CA SER A 310 -5.38 11.79 5.86
C SER A 310 -5.52 10.67 6.89
N GLY A 311 -6.34 10.92 7.91
CA GLY A 311 -6.79 9.89 8.86
C GLY A 311 -8.02 9.12 8.35
N PHE A 312 -8.04 7.80 8.58
CA PHE A 312 -9.17 6.93 8.35
C PHE A 312 -9.33 5.94 9.52
N GLN A 313 -10.51 5.94 10.15
CA GLN A 313 -10.80 5.16 11.32
C GLN A 313 -11.51 3.85 10.94
N LEU A 314 -10.93 2.71 11.33
CA LEU A 314 -11.46 1.37 11.12
C LEU A 314 -11.89 0.76 12.44
N GLY A 315 -12.98 -0.02 12.47
CA GLY A 315 -13.30 -0.85 13.63
C GLY A 315 -12.50 -2.16 13.57
N VAL A 316 -11.88 -2.55 14.69
CA VAL A 316 -10.97 -3.69 14.76
C VAL A 316 -11.27 -4.59 15.96
N SER A 317 -10.82 -5.85 15.87
CA SER A 317 -10.69 -6.73 17.02
C SER A 317 -9.34 -6.47 17.71
N GLY A 318 -9.40 -5.72 18.81
CA GLY A 318 -8.31 -5.46 19.73
C GLY A 318 -7.87 -6.72 20.48
N GLY A 319 -6.62 -6.73 20.94
CA GLY A 319 -6.01 -7.85 21.66
C GLY A 319 -6.53 -8.06 23.09
N VAL A 320 -5.75 -8.82 23.87
CA VAL A 320 -6.11 -9.36 25.21
C VAL A 320 -6.55 -8.28 26.22
N GLU A 321 -6.14 -7.03 26.03
CA GLU A 321 -6.47 -5.91 26.92
C GLU A 321 -7.94 -5.46 26.87
N VAL A 322 -8.64 -5.75 25.77
CA VAL A 322 -10.03 -5.34 25.55
C VAL A 322 -10.97 -6.55 25.52
N SER A 323 -10.46 -7.73 25.15
CA SER A 323 -11.16 -9.01 25.30
C SER A 323 -10.30 -9.94 26.14
N ALA A 324 -10.76 -10.25 27.35
CA ALA A 324 -10.12 -11.22 28.24
C ALA A 324 -10.03 -12.64 27.61
N ASP A 325 -10.79 -12.88 26.53
CA ASP A 325 -10.90 -14.16 25.85
C ASP A 325 -9.74 -14.44 24.88
N GLY A 326 -8.99 -13.41 24.46
CA GLY A 326 -7.83 -13.56 23.56
C GLY A 326 -8.18 -14.36 22.28
N PRO A 327 -7.41 -15.42 21.92
CA PRO A 327 -7.72 -16.27 20.76
C PRO A 327 -9.09 -16.99 20.81
N LYS A 328 -9.75 -17.03 21.97
CA LYS A 328 -11.09 -17.61 22.14
C LYS A 328 -12.23 -16.60 21.90
N GLY A 329 -11.92 -15.32 21.73
CA GLY A 329 -12.91 -14.27 21.49
C GLY A 329 -13.49 -14.32 20.07
N LYS A 330 -14.82 -14.23 19.94
CA LYS A 330 -15.49 -14.08 18.63
C LYS A 330 -15.03 -12.79 17.96
N LEU A 331 -15.04 -12.77 16.63
CA LEU A 331 -14.68 -11.57 15.87
C LEU A 331 -15.72 -10.47 16.11
N GLU A 332 -15.46 -9.56 17.04
CA GLU A 332 -16.27 -8.38 17.28
C GLU A 332 -15.40 -7.13 17.30
N ALA A 333 -15.95 -6.01 16.83
CA ALA A 333 -15.25 -4.76 16.92
C ALA A 333 -15.31 -4.29 18.39
N ASN A 334 -14.16 -4.25 19.05
CA ASN A 334 -14.05 -3.79 20.43
C ASN A 334 -13.16 -2.55 20.56
N ALA A 335 -12.54 -2.12 19.45
CA ALA A 335 -11.72 -0.93 19.35
C ALA A 335 -11.81 -0.28 17.97
N SER A 336 -11.30 0.95 17.87
CA SER A 336 -11.08 1.62 16.60
C SER A 336 -9.59 1.88 16.36
N TYR A 337 -9.17 1.83 15.11
CA TYR A 337 -7.79 2.06 14.66
C TYR A 337 -7.77 3.22 13.67
N ASN A 338 -6.98 4.27 13.93
CA ASN A 338 -6.87 5.42 13.03
C ASN A 338 -5.63 5.29 12.13
N GLN A 339 -5.83 4.76 10.93
CA GLN A 339 -4.77 4.65 9.92
C GLN A 339 -4.53 6.00 9.24
N SER A 340 -3.29 6.47 9.25
CA SER A 340 -2.96 7.83 8.82
C SER A 340 -1.91 7.90 7.70
N ARG A 341 -2.03 8.90 6.84
CA ARG A 341 -1.09 9.20 5.74
C ARG A 341 -0.75 10.68 5.73
N TRP A 342 0.53 11.02 5.66
CA TRP A 342 1.01 12.41 5.62
C TRP A 342 1.12 12.89 4.18
N LEU A 343 0.52 14.04 3.87
CA LEU A 343 0.43 14.59 2.52
C LEU A 343 0.93 16.04 2.54
N THR A 344 2.12 16.30 1.99
CA THR A 344 2.64 17.66 1.83
C THR A 344 2.26 18.23 0.47
N PHE A 345 1.28 19.13 0.42
CA PHE A 345 0.89 19.83 -0.79
C PHE A 345 1.73 21.09 -0.98
N LYS A 346 2.40 21.20 -2.12
CA LYS A 346 3.08 22.42 -2.59
C LYS A 346 2.66 22.68 -4.03
N THR A 347 1.63 23.49 -4.22
CA THR A 347 0.97 23.58 -5.54
C THR A 347 1.64 24.61 -6.47
N HIS A 348 2.32 25.62 -5.91
CA HIS A 348 3.04 26.65 -6.67
C HIS A 348 2.19 27.22 -7.83
N ASP A 349 2.59 26.99 -9.08
CA ASP A 349 1.91 27.51 -10.27
C ASP A 349 0.56 26.82 -10.56
N TYR A 350 0.29 25.68 -9.93
CA TYR A 350 -0.82 24.81 -10.28
C TYR A 350 -1.94 24.93 -9.25
N ARG A 351 -3.19 24.86 -9.70
CA ARG A 351 -4.32 24.54 -8.82
C ARG A 351 -4.66 23.06 -8.95
N VAL A 352 -5.24 22.47 -7.92
CA VAL A 352 -5.67 21.05 -7.95
C VAL A 352 -7.18 21.01 -8.18
N GLU A 353 -7.58 20.48 -9.32
CA GLU A 353 -8.97 20.23 -9.67
C GLU A 353 -9.31 18.78 -9.34
N ARG A 354 -10.22 18.58 -8.38
CA ARG A 354 -10.79 17.27 -8.05
C ARG A 354 -12.10 17.10 -8.82
N SER A 355 -12.22 16.02 -9.59
CA SER A 355 -13.44 15.69 -10.31
C SER A 355 -13.85 14.24 -10.05
N THR A 356 -15.14 14.01 -9.82
CA THR A 356 -15.76 12.69 -9.66
C THR A 356 -16.88 12.53 -10.66
N ASN A 357 -16.72 11.61 -11.61
CA ASN A 357 -17.73 11.34 -12.63
C ASN A 357 -18.86 10.43 -12.12
N ASN A 358 -18.53 9.53 -11.19
CA ASN A 358 -19.46 8.58 -10.57
C ASN A 358 -18.85 8.06 -9.25
N ALA A 359 -19.48 7.08 -8.61
CA ALA A 359 -19.01 6.51 -7.35
C ALA A 359 -17.72 5.66 -7.48
N GLN A 360 -17.32 5.28 -8.70
CA GLN A 360 -16.16 4.43 -8.99
C GLN A 360 -14.92 5.24 -9.39
N ASN A 361 -15.13 6.46 -9.90
CA ASN A 361 -14.12 7.24 -10.58
C ASN A 361 -13.86 8.59 -9.89
N VAL A 362 -12.58 8.85 -9.62
CA VAL A 362 -12.08 10.16 -9.17
C VAL A 362 -10.83 10.52 -9.94
N SER A 363 -10.67 11.82 -10.22
CA SER A 363 -9.46 12.36 -10.82
C SER A 363 -8.96 13.60 -10.07
N PHE A 364 -7.64 13.73 -10.03
CA PHE A 364 -6.94 14.89 -9.53
C PHE A 364 -6.08 15.47 -10.63
N LYS A 365 -6.32 16.72 -10.98
CA LYS A 365 -5.61 17.43 -12.05
C LYS A 365 -4.91 18.65 -11.48
N TRP A 366 -3.58 18.63 -11.48
CA TRP A 366 -2.76 19.82 -11.25
C TRP A 366 -2.76 20.62 -12.54
N ASN A 367 -3.63 21.61 -12.62
CA ASN A 367 -3.81 22.44 -13.80
C ASN A 367 -3.09 23.78 -13.60
N ARG A 368 -2.24 24.17 -14.56
CA ARG A 368 -1.44 25.40 -14.43
C ARG A 368 -2.36 26.63 -14.36
N SER A 369 -2.25 27.41 -13.29
CA SER A 369 -3.08 28.57 -12.98
C SER A 369 -2.26 29.87 -12.97
N GLN A 370 -1.05 29.86 -12.41
CA GLN A 370 -0.10 30.96 -12.53
C GLN A 370 0.72 30.79 -13.79
N TYR A 371 0.94 31.91 -14.49
CA TYR A 371 1.68 31.95 -15.75
C TYR A 371 1.22 30.85 -16.73
N ALA A 372 -0.10 30.72 -16.88
CA ALA A 372 -0.73 29.62 -17.61
C ALA A 372 -0.69 29.80 -19.13
N THR A 373 -0.33 31.00 -19.62
CA THR A 373 -0.23 31.33 -21.05
C THR A 373 1.19 31.75 -21.41
N ALA A 374 1.63 31.48 -22.64
CA ALA A 374 2.86 31.99 -23.22
C ALA A 374 2.95 33.52 -23.14
N GLU A 375 1.80 34.20 -23.25
CA GLU A 375 1.67 35.65 -23.08
C GLU A 375 2.07 36.08 -21.66
N SER A 376 1.53 35.42 -20.63
CA SER A 376 1.78 35.77 -19.23
C SER A 376 3.23 35.57 -18.77
N MET A 377 4.01 34.76 -19.49
CA MET A 377 5.42 34.52 -19.20
C MET A 377 6.33 35.62 -19.77
N MET A 378 5.81 36.53 -20.61
CA MET A 378 6.60 37.60 -21.21
C MET A 378 6.92 38.73 -20.22
N ASN A 379 8.14 39.25 -20.28
CA ASN A 379 8.58 40.41 -19.49
C ASN A 379 8.69 41.71 -20.29
N ARG A 380 8.32 41.66 -21.56
CA ARG A 380 8.37 42.78 -22.50
C ARG A 380 7.17 42.74 -23.44
N SER A 381 6.70 43.92 -23.82
CA SER A 381 5.54 44.07 -24.71
C SER A 381 5.93 44.70 -26.05
N THR A 382 6.82 45.69 -26.05
CA THR A 382 7.31 46.36 -27.26
C THR A 382 8.80 46.68 -27.18
N ASP A 383 9.43 46.80 -28.33
CA ASP A 383 10.84 47.17 -28.48
C ASP A 383 11.06 47.89 -29.82
N ALA A 384 12.21 48.56 -29.96
CA ALA A 384 12.66 49.04 -31.27
C ALA A 384 13.05 47.85 -32.18
N LEU A 385 12.95 48.02 -33.51
CA LEU A 385 13.17 46.91 -34.47
C LEU A 385 14.57 46.28 -34.42
N TRP A 386 15.58 47.00 -33.96
CA TRP A 386 16.96 46.50 -33.84
C TRP A 386 17.18 45.61 -32.60
N VAL A 387 16.23 45.58 -31.66
CA VAL A 387 16.33 44.70 -30.49
C VAL A 387 16.09 43.26 -30.94
N ASN A 388 17.00 42.36 -30.58
CA ASN A 388 16.82 40.93 -30.77
C ASN A 388 17.12 40.21 -29.46
N THR A 389 16.10 40.12 -28.60
CA THR A 389 16.22 39.49 -27.30
C THR A 389 14.99 38.65 -27.04
N TYR A 390 15.19 37.54 -26.35
CA TYR A 390 14.12 36.64 -25.97
C TYR A 390 13.12 37.34 -25.05
N PRO A 391 11.80 37.29 -25.37
CA PRO A 391 10.80 38.09 -24.68
C PRO A 391 10.23 37.46 -23.40
N VAL A 392 10.61 36.24 -23.07
CA VAL A 392 10.06 35.47 -21.95
C VAL A 392 11.01 35.52 -20.76
N ASP A 393 10.44 35.63 -19.56
CA ASP A 393 11.15 35.45 -18.31
C ASP A 393 10.92 34.04 -17.76
N THR A 394 11.88 33.16 -17.99
CA THR A 394 11.82 31.76 -17.55
C THR A 394 11.78 31.61 -16.03
N ASN A 395 12.19 32.63 -15.27
CA ASN A 395 12.10 32.59 -13.79
C ASN A 395 10.65 32.65 -13.29
N ARG A 396 9.69 33.04 -14.14
CA ARG A 396 8.26 32.96 -13.83
C ARG A 396 7.71 31.54 -13.88
N ILE A 397 8.45 30.60 -14.46
CA ILE A 397 8.04 29.20 -14.56
C ILE A 397 8.65 28.44 -13.39
N ASN A 398 7.83 28.04 -12.43
CA ASN A 398 8.31 27.29 -11.29
C ASN A 398 8.85 25.90 -11.72
N PRO A 399 9.97 25.44 -11.16
CA PRO A 399 10.56 24.12 -11.46
C PRO A 399 9.61 22.92 -11.33
N ILE A 400 8.54 23.02 -10.53
CA ILE A 400 7.50 22.00 -10.46
C ILE A 400 6.85 21.68 -11.83
N GLY A 401 6.90 22.62 -12.78
CA GLY A 401 6.35 22.43 -14.12
C GLY A 401 7.24 21.67 -15.10
N TYR A 402 8.50 21.36 -14.74
CA TYR A 402 9.41 20.68 -15.68
C TYR A 402 10.54 19.86 -15.02
N ALA A 403 11.07 20.29 -13.87
CA ALA A 403 12.23 19.65 -13.24
C ALA A 403 11.86 18.50 -12.30
N SER A 404 10.84 18.67 -11.45
CA SER A 404 10.42 17.61 -10.54
C SER A 404 9.02 17.89 -10.00
N PHE A 405 8.08 17.02 -10.35
CA PHE A 405 6.73 17.03 -9.81
C PHE A 405 6.44 15.76 -9.02
N VAL A 406 6.09 15.93 -7.75
CA VAL A 406 5.84 14.84 -6.80
C VAL A 406 4.40 14.97 -6.29
N PRO A 407 3.43 14.26 -6.90
CA PRO A 407 2.02 14.36 -6.50
C PRO A 407 1.77 13.76 -5.12
N LYS A 408 0.79 14.31 -4.39
CA LYS A 408 0.28 13.74 -3.13
C LYS A 408 -1.23 13.56 -3.19
N MET A 409 -1.71 12.39 -2.83
CA MET A 409 -3.15 12.09 -2.74
C MET A 409 -3.41 10.77 -2.00
N ASP A 410 -4.65 10.61 -1.54
CA ASP A 410 -5.13 9.39 -0.89
C ASP A 410 -6.56 9.10 -1.36
N VAL A 411 -6.83 7.86 -1.76
CA VAL A 411 -8.11 7.41 -2.29
C VAL A 411 -8.52 6.14 -1.55
N ILE A 412 -9.66 6.19 -0.87
CA ILE A 412 -10.19 5.09 -0.08
C ILE A 412 -11.46 4.59 -0.75
N TYR A 413 -11.44 3.36 -1.22
CA TYR A 413 -12.60 2.63 -1.71
C TYR A 413 -13.17 1.73 -0.62
N LYS A 414 -14.49 1.54 -0.65
CA LYS A 414 -15.20 0.55 0.15
C LYS A 414 -15.99 -0.42 -0.73
N ALA A 415 -16.12 -1.65 -0.26
CA ALA A 415 -17.09 -2.63 -0.73
C ALA A 415 -17.93 -3.15 0.43
N ALA A 416 -19.10 -3.72 0.12
CA ALA A 416 -19.99 -4.28 1.12
C ALA A 416 -19.31 -5.43 1.92
N PRO A 417 -19.66 -5.63 3.20
CA PRO A 417 -19.16 -6.72 4.05
C PRO A 417 -19.23 -8.11 3.42
N ASN A 418 -20.26 -8.35 2.61
CA ASN A 418 -20.56 -9.62 1.94
C ASN A 418 -20.21 -9.62 0.44
N ALA A 419 -19.46 -8.63 -0.05
CA ALA A 419 -19.04 -8.60 -1.45
C ALA A 419 -18.18 -9.83 -1.78
N THR A 420 -18.44 -10.47 -2.92
CA THR A 420 -17.74 -11.67 -3.41
C THR A 420 -17.15 -11.44 -4.81
N GLY A 421 -16.32 -12.36 -5.29
CA GLY A 421 -15.60 -12.25 -6.57
C GLY A 421 -14.60 -11.09 -6.59
N THR A 422 -14.32 -10.56 -7.79
CA THR A 422 -13.21 -9.62 -7.97
C THR A 422 -13.63 -8.20 -8.38
N THR A 423 -12.73 -7.25 -8.16
CA THR A 423 -12.77 -5.90 -8.74
C THR A 423 -11.36 -5.48 -9.15
N GLU A 424 -11.22 -4.91 -10.34
CA GLU A 424 -9.95 -4.33 -10.81
C GLU A 424 -9.94 -2.84 -10.49
N PHE A 425 -8.81 -2.37 -9.96
CA PHE A 425 -8.53 -0.97 -9.72
C PHE A 425 -7.48 -0.51 -10.73
N THR A 426 -7.77 0.56 -11.45
CA THR A 426 -6.89 1.15 -12.46
C THR A 426 -6.47 2.54 -12.01
N ILE A 427 -5.18 2.83 -12.16
CA ILE A 427 -4.57 4.13 -11.88
C ILE A 427 -3.90 4.61 -13.17
N ASP A 428 -4.40 5.70 -13.75
CA ASP A 428 -3.78 6.37 -14.90
C ASP A 428 -3.04 7.62 -14.40
N SER A 429 -1.74 7.69 -14.69
CA SER A 429 -0.88 8.83 -14.38
C SER A 429 -0.39 9.47 -15.65
N SER A 430 -0.58 10.78 -15.82
CA SER A 430 -0.22 11.45 -17.06
C SER A 430 0.31 12.86 -16.88
N VAL A 431 1.09 13.27 -17.87
CA VAL A 431 1.59 14.65 -18.03
C VAL A 431 1.18 15.18 -19.40
N ASN A 432 0.66 16.41 -19.43
CA ASN A 432 0.31 17.11 -20.65
C ASN A 432 1.43 18.05 -21.07
N ILE A 433 2.30 17.56 -21.96
CA ILE A 433 3.51 18.23 -22.40
C ILE A 433 3.13 19.38 -23.34
N ARG A 434 3.60 20.59 -23.01
CA ARG A 434 3.32 21.82 -23.75
C ARG A 434 4.62 22.55 -24.11
N PRO A 435 4.99 22.60 -25.40
CA PRO A 435 5.94 23.60 -25.89
C PRO A 435 5.37 25.02 -25.80
N ILE A 436 6.22 26.01 -25.52
CA ILE A 436 5.83 27.42 -25.39
C ILE A 436 6.32 28.20 -26.62
N TYR A 437 5.42 28.91 -27.29
CA TYR A 437 5.75 29.71 -28.46
C TYR A 437 5.38 31.18 -28.27
N ASN A 438 6.29 32.06 -28.66
CA ASN A 438 6.10 33.51 -28.65
C ASN A 438 6.56 34.10 -29.99
N GLY A 439 5.94 35.18 -30.45
CA GLY A 439 6.25 35.84 -31.71
C GLY A 439 6.53 37.33 -31.52
N ALA A 440 7.35 37.89 -32.41
CA ALA A 440 7.48 39.34 -32.56
C ALA A 440 6.79 39.79 -33.85
N TYR A 441 5.85 40.72 -33.71
CA TYR A 441 5.14 41.40 -34.79
C TYR A 441 5.78 42.75 -35.07
N LYS A 442 6.13 43.01 -36.32
CA LYS A 442 6.65 44.30 -36.78
C LYS A 442 5.49 45.21 -37.16
N HIS A 443 5.49 46.43 -36.63
CA HIS A 443 4.53 47.48 -36.98
C HIS A 443 5.17 48.58 -37.82
N TYR A 444 4.51 48.99 -38.91
CA TYR A 444 4.96 50.07 -39.79
C TYR A 444 3.94 51.22 -39.87
N TYR A 445 4.37 52.45 -39.57
CA TYR A 445 3.50 53.63 -39.49
C TYR A 445 3.85 54.75 -40.49
N VAL A 446 4.59 54.45 -41.56
CA VAL A 446 5.17 55.43 -42.51
C VAL A 446 6.29 56.29 -41.90
N VAL A 447 6.08 56.84 -40.70
CA VAL A 447 7.11 57.52 -39.91
C VAL A 447 7.36 56.75 -38.62
N GLY A 448 8.42 55.95 -38.62
CA GLY A 448 8.78 55.09 -37.49
C GLY A 448 8.19 53.69 -37.57
N ALA A 449 8.81 52.77 -36.84
CA ALA A 449 8.42 51.37 -36.75
C ALA A 449 8.89 50.81 -35.40
N HIS A 450 8.15 49.85 -34.86
CA HIS A 450 8.52 49.12 -33.64
C HIS A 450 8.07 47.67 -33.75
N GLN A 451 8.51 46.82 -32.82
CA GLN A 451 8.00 45.45 -32.70
C GLN A 451 7.20 45.28 -31.42
N SER A 452 6.16 44.45 -31.46
CA SER A 452 5.40 43.99 -30.30
C SER A 452 5.53 42.48 -30.12
N TYR A 453 5.54 42.00 -28.89
CA TYR A 453 5.62 40.58 -28.56
C TYR A 453 4.25 40.00 -28.24
N HIS A 454 4.03 38.75 -28.63
CA HIS A 454 2.77 38.01 -28.42
C HIS A 454 3.07 36.55 -28.07
N GLY A 455 2.27 35.94 -27.20
CA GLY A 455 2.27 34.51 -26.91
C GLY A 455 1.20 33.76 -27.71
N PHE A 456 1.53 32.54 -28.16
CA PHE A 456 0.59 31.69 -28.90
C PHE A 456 0.03 30.57 -28.00
N GLU A 457 -1.31 30.52 -27.87
CA GLU A 457 -2.00 29.55 -27.00
C GLU A 457 -2.56 28.33 -27.73
N ASN A 458 -2.94 28.50 -28.99
CA ASN A 458 -3.50 27.42 -29.81
C ASN A 458 -2.38 26.57 -30.44
N THR A 459 -1.51 26.06 -29.58
CA THR A 459 -0.33 25.28 -29.94
C THR A 459 -0.54 23.81 -29.59
N THR A 460 0.11 22.93 -30.35
CA THR A 460 0.05 21.48 -30.13
C THR A 460 0.57 21.12 -28.75
N ARG A 461 -0.17 20.27 -28.06
CA ARG A 461 0.19 19.67 -26.77
C ARG A 461 0.12 18.15 -26.92
N ARG A 462 0.90 17.40 -26.14
CA ARG A 462 0.88 15.94 -26.16
C ARG A 462 0.76 15.40 -24.74
N ARG A 463 -0.30 14.63 -24.48
CA ARG A 463 -0.44 13.89 -23.22
C ARG A 463 0.25 12.54 -23.35
N VAL A 464 1.10 12.23 -22.38
CA VAL A 464 1.72 10.92 -22.21
C VAL A 464 1.23 10.35 -20.89
N SER A 465 0.80 9.08 -20.90
CA SER A 465 0.29 8.40 -19.71
C SER A 465 0.97 7.05 -19.47
N LYS A 466 0.98 6.64 -18.21
CA LYS A 466 1.27 5.28 -17.77
C LYS A 466 0.14 4.84 -16.84
N SER A 467 -0.46 3.72 -17.19
CA SER A 467 -1.48 3.08 -16.37
C SER A 467 -0.90 1.88 -15.66
N ALA A 468 -1.41 1.62 -14.46
CA ALA A 468 -1.22 0.36 -13.78
C ALA A 468 -2.55 -0.12 -13.19
N SER A 469 -2.74 -1.43 -13.16
CA SER A 469 -3.93 -2.01 -12.55
C SER A 469 -3.58 -3.22 -11.70
N PHE A 470 -4.43 -3.46 -10.71
CA PHE A 470 -4.40 -4.65 -9.87
C PHE A 470 -5.82 -5.11 -9.58
N THR A 471 -5.99 -6.43 -9.52
CA THR A 471 -7.28 -7.06 -9.22
C THR A 471 -7.30 -7.53 -7.78
N VAL A 472 -8.33 -7.11 -7.05
CA VAL A 472 -8.59 -7.52 -5.67
C VAL A 472 -9.63 -8.62 -5.67
N ASP A 473 -9.36 -9.68 -4.90
CA ASP A 473 -10.33 -10.73 -4.60
C ASP A 473 -11.04 -10.41 -3.28
N TRP A 474 -12.35 -10.13 -3.32
CA TRP A 474 -13.11 -9.81 -2.11
C TRP A 474 -13.21 -11.00 -1.16
N GLU A 475 -12.95 -12.22 -1.63
CA GLU A 475 -12.98 -13.43 -0.82
C GLU A 475 -11.62 -13.74 -0.17
N HIS A 476 -10.63 -12.86 -0.35
CA HIS A 476 -9.36 -12.97 0.35
C HIS A 476 -9.55 -12.91 1.89
N PRO A 477 -8.87 -13.77 2.68
CA PRO A 477 -9.04 -13.86 4.14
C PRO A 477 -8.83 -12.56 4.90
N VAL A 478 -7.98 -11.65 4.38
CA VAL A 478 -7.76 -10.32 4.98
C VAL A 478 -9.07 -9.54 5.17
N PHE A 479 -10.05 -9.74 4.28
CA PHE A 479 -11.33 -9.02 4.31
C PHE A 479 -12.31 -9.56 5.34
N THR A 480 -11.96 -10.63 6.06
CA THR A 480 -12.70 -11.04 7.25
C THR A 480 -12.41 -10.11 8.42
N GLY A 481 -11.22 -9.49 8.48
CA GLY A 481 -10.80 -8.64 9.60
C GLY A 481 -10.46 -9.41 10.89
N GLY A 482 -10.55 -10.75 10.86
CA GLY A 482 -10.19 -11.60 11.97
C GLY A 482 -8.72 -12.00 11.94
N ARG A 483 -8.14 -12.18 13.13
CA ARG A 483 -6.81 -12.78 13.27
C ARG A 483 -6.95 -14.30 13.15
N PRO A 484 -6.14 -14.96 12.32
CA PRO A 484 -6.21 -16.41 12.19
C PRO A 484 -5.71 -17.08 13.47
N VAL A 485 -6.45 -18.09 13.93
CA VAL A 485 -6.14 -18.95 15.08
C VAL A 485 -6.06 -20.41 14.64
N ASN A 486 -5.33 -21.22 15.38
CA ASN A 486 -5.34 -22.68 15.18
C ASN A 486 -6.26 -23.39 16.18
N LEU A 487 -6.58 -24.64 15.88
CA LEU A 487 -7.25 -25.57 16.79
C LEU A 487 -6.29 -26.72 17.11
N GLN A 488 -5.85 -26.81 18.36
CA GLN A 488 -4.86 -27.75 18.84
C GLN A 488 -5.50 -28.84 19.70
N LEU A 489 -5.15 -30.08 19.40
CA LEU A 489 -5.64 -31.27 20.08
C LEU A 489 -4.78 -31.54 21.32
N GLY A 490 -5.19 -31.02 22.47
CA GLY A 490 -4.35 -30.91 23.66
C GLY A 490 -3.76 -32.24 24.16
N SER A 491 -4.52 -33.33 24.06
CA SER A 491 -4.06 -34.68 24.46
C SER A 491 -3.40 -35.48 23.34
N PHE A 492 -3.22 -34.91 22.14
CA PHE A 492 -2.59 -35.56 20.99
C PHE A 492 -1.31 -34.83 20.58
N ASN A 493 -0.39 -34.68 21.56
CA ASN A 493 0.86 -33.95 21.41
C ASN A 493 0.68 -32.51 20.90
N ASN A 494 -0.43 -31.86 21.29
CA ASN A 494 -0.83 -30.53 20.82
C ASN A 494 -0.77 -30.38 19.29
N ARG A 495 -1.11 -31.44 18.53
CA ARG A 495 -1.19 -31.37 17.07
C ARG A 495 -2.33 -30.45 16.63
N CYS A 496 -2.13 -29.78 15.50
CA CYS A 496 -3.11 -28.86 14.94
C CYS A 496 -4.06 -29.58 13.98
N VAL A 497 -5.31 -29.16 13.98
CA VAL A 497 -6.27 -29.50 12.92
C VAL A 497 -5.76 -28.90 11.62
N ASP A 498 -5.58 -29.74 10.61
CA ASP A 498 -5.02 -29.42 9.31
C ASP A 498 -5.98 -29.83 8.21
N VAL A 499 -6.20 -28.93 7.26
CA VAL A 499 -7.20 -29.05 6.20
C VAL A 499 -6.50 -29.37 4.88
N ALA A 500 -6.78 -30.53 4.31
CA ALA A 500 -6.32 -30.85 2.96
C ALA A 500 -7.11 -30.05 1.90
N ASP A 501 -6.61 -29.97 0.65
CA ASP A 501 -7.25 -29.17 -0.41
C ASP A 501 -8.69 -29.61 -0.75
N ASN A 502 -9.03 -30.88 -0.48
CA ASN A 502 -10.39 -31.40 -0.61
C ASN A 502 -11.29 -31.10 0.61
N GLY A 503 -10.80 -30.36 1.59
CA GLY A 503 -11.48 -30.03 2.85
C GLY A 503 -11.37 -31.11 3.94
N ALA A 504 -10.69 -32.24 3.69
CA ALA A 504 -10.57 -33.31 4.67
C ALA A 504 -9.75 -32.87 5.89
N LEU A 505 -10.22 -33.24 7.08
CA LEU A 505 -9.60 -32.86 8.34
C LEU A 505 -8.64 -33.95 8.80
N SER A 506 -7.46 -33.52 9.25
CA SER A 506 -6.44 -34.39 9.83
C SER A 506 -5.72 -33.67 10.98
N ALA A 507 -4.91 -34.41 11.73
CA ALA A 507 -4.11 -33.86 12.82
C ALA A 507 -2.61 -33.95 12.49
N SER A 508 -1.96 -32.80 12.29
CA SER A 508 -0.54 -32.72 11.94
C SER A 508 0.23 -31.85 12.95
N SER A 509 1.56 -31.82 12.84
CA SER A 509 2.38 -30.97 13.71
C SER A 509 2.02 -29.51 13.47
N CYS A 510 1.85 -28.74 14.54
CA CYS A 510 1.51 -27.33 14.42
C CYS A 510 2.62 -26.54 13.73
N ASP A 511 2.21 -25.71 12.77
CA ASP A 511 3.02 -24.74 12.08
C ASP A 511 2.23 -23.43 12.02
N GLU A 512 2.68 -22.44 12.78
CA GLU A 512 2.01 -21.15 12.90
C GLU A 512 2.02 -20.32 11.60
N THR A 513 2.76 -20.77 10.58
CA THR A 513 2.82 -20.16 9.25
C THR A 513 1.93 -20.87 8.23
N LYS A 514 1.29 -21.99 8.59
CA LYS A 514 0.55 -22.81 7.63
C LYS A 514 -0.93 -22.42 7.58
N ASN A 515 -1.34 -21.76 6.48
CA ASN A 515 -2.74 -21.35 6.27
C ASN A 515 -3.77 -22.49 6.38
N SER A 516 -3.40 -23.73 6.08
CA SER A 516 -4.29 -24.89 6.18
C SER A 516 -4.60 -25.31 7.63
N GLN A 517 -3.87 -24.78 8.61
CA GLN A 517 -4.12 -24.95 10.04
C GLN A 517 -4.77 -23.71 10.69
N SER A 518 -4.99 -22.67 9.89
CA SER A 518 -5.50 -21.38 10.35
C SER A 518 -7.00 -21.26 10.09
N PHE A 519 -7.71 -20.80 11.10
CA PHE A 519 -9.14 -20.54 11.08
C PHE A 519 -9.44 -19.12 11.57
N ILE A 520 -10.51 -18.53 11.09
CA ILE A 520 -11.06 -17.28 11.58
C ILE A 520 -12.29 -17.62 12.41
N TYR A 521 -12.24 -17.29 13.70
CA TYR A 521 -13.38 -17.43 14.60
C TYR A 521 -14.29 -16.20 14.46
N ASP A 522 -15.31 -16.33 13.61
CA ASP A 522 -16.07 -15.19 13.11
C ASP A 522 -17.16 -14.66 14.08
N GLN A 523 -17.89 -13.61 13.64
CA GLN A 523 -18.99 -12.98 14.38
C GLN A 523 -20.10 -13.95 14.81
N LEU A 524 -20.30 -15.04 14.06
CA LEU A 524 -21.32 -16.04 14.37
C LEU A 524 -20.78 -17.17 15.27
N GLY A 525 -19.49 -17.12 15.63
CA GLY A 525 -18.79 -18.18 16.33
C GLY A 525 -18.49 -19.38 15.44
N ARG A 526 -18.30 -19.20 14.13
CA ARG A 526 -17.88 -20.27 13.22
C ARG A 526 -16.37 -20.27 13.09
N TYR A 527 -15.77 -21.46 12.98
CA TYR A 527 -14.37 -21.59 12.56
C TYR A 527 -14.31 -21.72 11.04
N VAL A 528 -14.09 -20.58 10.38
CA VAL A 528 -13.97 -20.44 8.93
C VAL A 528 -12.53 -20.72 8.53
N SER A 529 -12.27 -21.55 7.53
CA SER A 529 -10.91 -21.81 7.06
C SER A 529 -10.26 -20.55 6.47
N ALA A 530 -9.01 -20.27 6.85
CA ALA A 530 -8.23 -19.19 6.24
C ALA A 530 -7.72 -19.57 4.83
N ASN A 531 -7.73 -20.86 4.47
CA ASN A 531 -7.37 -21.31 3.11
C ASN A 531 -8.55 -21.22 2.13
N ASP A 532 -9.79 -21.35 2.64
CA ASP A 532 -11.03 -21.21 1.87
C ASP A 532 -12.14 -20.67 2.79
N ILE A 533 -12.50 -19.40 2.62
CA ILE A 533 -13.49 -18.74 3.48
C ILE A 533 -14.93 -19.26 3.30
N HIS A 534 -15.16 -20.15 2.33
CA HIS A 534 -16.43 -20.83 2.14
C HIS A 534 -16.52 -22.15 2.91
N GLN A 535 -15.46 -22.57 3.59
CA GLN A 535 -15.43 -23.82 4.34
C GLN A 535 -15.38 -23.55 5.85
N CYS A 536 -16.27 -24.23 6.58
CA CYS A 536 -16.47 -24.08 8.02
C CYS A 536 -16.40 -25.44 8.73
N LEU A 537 -15.88 -25.43 9.96
CA LEU A 537 -15.95 -26.60 10.84
C LEU A 537 -17.40 -26.86 11.25
N ASP A 538 -17.90 -28.07 10.97
CA ASP A 538 -19.30 -28.46 11.20
C ASP A 538 -19.38 -29.67 12.13
N GLY A 539 -20.11 -29.52 13.25
CA GLY A 539 -20.32 -30.60 14.21
C GLY A 539 -21.07 -31.81 13.63
N GLN A 540 -21.79 -31.65 12.52
CA GLN A 540 -22.46 -32.76 11.84
C GLN A 540 -21.51 -33.61 10.97
N SER A 541 -20.32 -33.10 10.63
CA SER A 541 -19.34 -33.78 9.79
C SER A 541 -17.92 -33.33 10.15
N LEU A 542 -17.31 -33.99 11.13
CA LEU A 542 -15.98 -33.63 11.66
C LEU A 542 -14.81 -34.33 10.95
N GLY A 543 -15.07 -35.11 9.90
CA GLY A 543 -14.04 -35.64 9.00
C GLY A 543 -13.66 -34.71 7.85
N GLN A 544 -14.47 -33.68 7.58
CA GLN A 544 -14.28 -32.76 6.46
C GLN A 544 -14.98 -31.43 6.73
N LEU A 545 -14.35 -30.31 6.39
CA LEU A 545 -15.03 -29.02 6.40
C LEU A 545 -16.23 -29.00 5.46
N GLN A 546 -17.25 -28.23 5.84
CA GLN A 546 -18.49 -28.10 5.09
C GLN A 546 -18.66 -26.68 4.57
N THR A 547 -19.52 -26.49 3.56
CA THR A 547 -19.84 -25.15 3.09
C THR A 547 -20.42 -24.30 4.23
N CYS A 548 -19.84 -23.13 4.46
CA CYS A 548 -20.27 -22.19 5.46
C CYS A 548 -21.72 -21.75 5.23
N SER A 549 -22.51 -21.84 6.29
CA SER A 549 -23.94 -21.52 6.29
C SER A 549 -24.31 -20.85 7.62
N SER A 550 -25.61 -20.58 7.80
CA SER A 550 -26.15 -20.07 9.07
C SER A 550 -26.45 -21.17 10.10
N SER A 551 -26.19 -22.44 9.77
CA SER A 551 -26.49 -23.61 10.60
C SER A 551 -25.85 -23.51 11.98
N LEU A 552 -26.61 -23.88 13.02
CA LEU A 552 -26.12 -23.89 14.39
C LEU A 552 -25.01 -24.93 14.61
N SER A 553 -24.98 -25.99 13.81
CA SER A 553 -23.94 -27.03 13.89
C SER A 553 -22.55 -26.52 13.49
N GLN A 554 -22.46 -25.38 12.80
CA GLN A 554 -21.21 -24.73 12.44
C GLN A 554 -20.77 -23.68 13.47
N ARG A 555 -21.61 -23.41 14.47
CA ARG A 555 -21.32 -22.42 15.51
C ARG A 555 -20.79 -23.13 16.75
N TRP A 556 -19.76 -22.54 17.33
CA TRP A 556 -18.99 -23.08 18.43
C TRP A 556 -18.86 -22.02 19.52
N GLU A 557 -18.84 -22.45 20.78
CA GLU A 557 -18.69 -21.58 21.95
C GLU A 557 -17.73 -22.21 22.95
N TRP A 558 -16.76 -21.41 23.40
CA TRP A 558 -15.85 -21.82 24.46
C TRP A 558 -16.57 -21.85 25.80
N ILE A 559 -16.37 -22.90 26.58
CA ILE A 559 -16.81 -22.94 27.96
C ILE A 559 -15.82 -22.11 28.79
N GLU A 560 -16.34 -21.09 29.48
CA GLU A 560 -15.55 -20.17 30.30
C GLU A 560 -14.59 -20.91 31.24
N ASN A 561 -13.37 -20.37 31.38
CA ASN A 561 -12.32 -20.91 32.24
C ASN A 561 -11.96 -22.38 31.96
N SER A 562 -12.14 -22.84 30.73
CA SER A 562 -11.81 -24.20 30.32
C SER A 562 -11.20 -24.28 28.91
N ASP A 563 -10.66 -25.45 28.58
CA ASP A 563 -10.19 -25.81 27.23
C ASP A 563 -11.23 -26.66 26.51
N LYS A 564 -12.52 -26.44 26.77
CA LYS A 564 -13.64 -27.17 26.14
C LYS A 564 -14.35 -26.26 25.15
N LEU A 565 -14.50 -26.74 23.92
CA LEU A 565 -15.23 -26.06 22.85
C LEU A 565 -16.54 -26.79 22.60
N SER A 566 -17.67 -26.11 22.78
CA SER A 566 -19.02 -26.67 22.67
C SER A 566 -19.66 -26.34 21.32
N ASN A 567 -20.41 -27.28 20.76
CA ASN A 567 -21.23 -27.04 19.58
C ASN A 567 -22.58 -26.43 19.98
N VAL A 568 -22.98 -25.33 19.32
CA VAL A 568 -24.21 -24.61 19.68
C VAL A 568 -25.48 -25.41 19.37
N PHE A 569 -25.44 -26.33 18.39
CA PHE A 569 -26.61 -27.12 18.02
C PHE A 569 -26.88 -28.30 18.96
N SER A 570 -25.86 -29.12 19.24
CA SER A 570 -26.05 -30.32 20.08
C SER A 570 -25.71 -30.10 21.56
N HIS A 571 -25.02 -29.00 21.89
CA HIS A 571 -24.43 -28.74 23.20
C HIS A 571 -23.34 -29.75 23.63
N GLU A 572 -22.88 -30.59 22.70
CA GLU A 572 -21.78 -31.52 22.91
C GLU A 572 -20.43 -30.83 22.68
N LEU A 573 -19.38 -31.41 23.25
CA LEU A 573 -18.02 -30.90 23.19
C LEU A 573 -17.27 -31.45 21.98
N LEU A 574 -16.48 -30.60 21.33
CA LEU A 574 -15.47 -31.05 20.38
C LEU A 574 -14.42 -31.87 21.14
N GLY A 575 -14.31 -33.14 20.77
CA GLY A 575 -13.30 -34.04 21.28
C GLY A 575 -12.52 -34.72 20.18
N HIS A 576 -11.43 -35.35 20.58
CA HIS A 576 -10.55 -36.08 19.71
C HIS A 576 -10.05 -37.37 20.37
N ASP A 577 -9.84 -38.40 19.56
CA ASP A 577 -9.18 -39.63 20.00
C ASP A 577 -7.71 -39.33 20.37
N LYS A 578 -7.27 -39.81 21.54
CA LYS A 578 -5.92 -39.54 22.08
C LYS A 578 -4.79 -40.21 21.28
N THR A 579 -5.11 -41.14 20.38
CA THR A 579 -4.16 -41.95 19.59
C THR A 579 -4.22 -41.63 18.11
N SER A 580 -5.41 -41.48 17.52
CA SER A 580 -5.57 -41.19 16.09
C SER A 580 -5.72 -39.69 15.80
N GLY A 581 -6.21 -38.91 16.77
CA GLY A 581 -6.57 -37.51 16.57
C GLY A 581 -7.89 -37.30 15.81
N GLU A 582 -8.67 -38.36 15.56
CA GLU A 582 -9.97 -38.27 14.90
C GLU A 582 -10.95 -37.45 15.74
N LEU A 583 -11.65 -36.50 15.08
CA LEU A 583 -12.55 -35.55 15.72
C LEU A 583 -13.97 -36.12 15.87
N GLY A 584 -14.64 -35.76 16.96
CA GLY A 584 -16.02 -36.15 17.24
C GLY A 584 -16.72 -35.20 18.22
N LEU A 585 -18.02 -35.40 18.39
CA LEU A 585 -18.82 -34.71 19.42
C LEU A 585 -19.08 -35.66 20.59
N TYR A 586 -18.89 -35.16 21.81
CA TYR A 586 -18.98 -35.96 23.04
C TYR A 586 -19.62 -35.16 24.17
N ALA A 587 -20.39 -35.83 25.04
CA ALA A 587 -20.91 -35.21 26.25
C ALA A 587 -19.80 -34.87 27.28
N ASP A 588 -18.78 -35.73 27.40
CA ASP A 588 -17.57 -35.48 28.21
C ASP A 588 -16.40 -36.37 27.73
N GLY A 589 -15.19 -36.09 28.25
CA GLY A 589 -14.00 -36.89 27.98
C GLY A 589 -14.01 -38.27 28.66
N ASN A 590 -13.24 -39.22 28.11
CA ASN A 590 -13.09 -40.57 28.68
C ASN A 590 -11.64 -41.07 28.52
N ASP A 591 -11.40 -42.37 28.74
CA ASP A 591 -10.05 -42.95 28.66
C ASP A 591 -9.45 -42.87 27.24
N GLN A 592 -10.27 -42.97 26.19
CA GLN A 592 -9.83 -42.96 24.79
C GLN A 592 -9.91 -41.56 24.15
N VAL A 593 -10.86 -40.72 24.60
CA VAL A 593 -11.18 -39.42 23.99
C VAL A 593 -10.86 -38.28 24.95
N SER A 594 -10.25 -37.21 24.43
CA SER A 594 -10.08 -35.95 25.14
C SER A 594 -10.99 -34.88 24.55
N VAL A 595 -11.57 -34.04 25.40
CA VAL A 595 -12.35 -32.84 25.00
C VAL A 595 -11.56 -31.55 25.20
N ARG A 596 -10.23 -31.67 25.28
CA ARG A 596 -9.32 -30.56 25.55
C ARG A 596 -8.79 -29.98 24.24
N THR A 597 -9.39 -28.88 23.79
CA THR A 597 -8.97 -28.11 22.62
C THR A 597 -8.25 -26.84 23.08
N ILE A 598 -7.07 -26.57 22.52
CA ILE A 598 -6.31 -25.33 22.76
C ILE A 598 -6.37 -24.50 21.49
N THR A 599 -6.31 -23.17 21.61
CA THR A 599 -6.24 -22.27 20.46
C THR A 599 -5.25 -21.16 20.74
N ALA A 600 -4.51 -20.76 19.70
CA ALA A 600 -3.56 -19.67 19.73
C ALA A 600 -3.63 -18.90 18.42
N TYR A 601 -3.23 -17.62 18.43
CA TYR A 601 -3.02 -16.86 17.21
C TYR A 601 -1.91 -17.52 16.38
N THR A 602 -2.12 -17.59 15.08
CA THR A 602 -1.10 -18.03 14.11
C THR A 602 -0.32 -16.81 13.63
N ASN A 603 0.99 -16.96 13.44
CA ASN A 603 1.93 -15.90 13.09
C ASN A 603 1.87 -15.55 11.59
N VAL A 604 0.67 -15.29 11.09
CA VAL A 604 0.49 -14.68 9.76
C VAL A 604 0.75 -13.16 9.83
N PHE A 605 0.71 -12.56 11.03
CA PHE A 605 0.92 -11.13 11.31
C PHE A 605 1.61 -10.95 12.69
N HIS A 606 2.90 -10.57 12.70
CA HIS A 606 3.83 -10.56 13.87
C HIS A 606 3.49 -9.58 15.02
N SER A 607 3.91 -9.91 16.27
CA SER A 607 3.73 -9.19 17.58
C SER A 607 4.82 -8.18 18.03
N ASP A 608 4.40 -7.08 18.69
CA ASP A 608 5.21 -6.01 19.31
C ASP A 608 5.10 -6.03 20.86
N SER A 609 5.96 -5.25 21.55
CA SER A 609 5.96 -5.08 23.02
C SER A 609 5.13 -3.89 23.52
N GLU A 610 4.35 -4.08 24.58
CA GLU A 610 3.36 -3.09 25.08
C GLU A 610 3.66 -2.66 26.55
N SER A 611 3.32 -1.42 26.93
CA SER A 611 3.34 -0.97 28.33
C SER A 611 2.12 -1.49 29.11
N ALA A 612 2.06 -1.26 30.43
CA ALA A 612 0.78 -1.36 31.15
C ALA A 612 -0.22 -0.29 30.67
N VAL A 613 -1.52 -0.54 30.83
CA VAL A 613 -2.57 0.49 30.67
C VAL A 613 -2.58 1.37 31.92
N PHE A 614 -2.58 2.69 31.72
CA PHE A 614 -2.64 3.69 32.79
C PHE A 614 -4.02 4.34 32.83
N GLY A 615 -4.60 4.49 34.03
CA GLY A 615 -5.95 5.01 34.20
C GLY A 615 -7.05 3.94 34.06
N PHE A 616 -8.15 4.27 33.39
CA PHE A 616 -9.36 3.45 33.31
C PHE A 616 -9.65 3.00 31.87
N THR A 617 -9.98 1.72 31.68
CA THR A 617 -10.40 1.14 30.40
C THR A 617 -11.91 1.34 30.17
N SER A 618 -12.41 2.56 30.31
CA SER A 618 -13.83 2.92 30.11
C SER A 618 -14.08 3.58 28.75
N GLY A 619 -15.28 3.41 28.23
CA GLY A 619 -15.68 3.99 26.94
C GLY A 619 -15.02 3.34 25.72
N SER A 620 -14.93 4.12 24.64
CA SER A 620 -14.39 3.67 23.35
C SER A 620 -12.86 3.75 23.30
N LEU A 621 -12.24 2.71 22.74
CA LEU A 621 -10.80 2.64 22.52
C LEU A 621 -10.41 3.11 21.12
N ALA A 622 -9.41 3.99 21.04
CA ALA A 622 -8.76 4.40 19.80
C ALA A 622 -7.27 4.09 19.82
N LEU A 623 -6.80 3.39 18.79
CA LEU A 623 -5.39 3.10 18.55
C LEU A 623 -4.85 4.07 17.49
N GLN A 624 -3.69 4.68 17.75
CA GLN A 624 -3.10 5.70 16.88
C GLN A 624 -1.58 5.53 16.78
N ASP A 625 -1.07 5.38 15.55
CA ASP A 625 0.36 5.34 15.31
C ASP A 625 1.01 6.71 15.52
N VAL A 626 2.18 6.72 16.13
CA VAL A 626 3.03 7.90 16.28
C VAL A 626 3.72 8.18 14.94
N GLY A 627 3.37 9.31 14.34
CA GLY A 627 3.97 9.76 13.07
C GLY A 627 5.45 10.11 13.20
N GLN A 628 6.10 10.41 12.06
CA GLN A 628 7.55 10.71 12.03
C GLN A 628 7.98 11.89 12.90
N SER A 629 7.08 12.85 13.18
CA SER A 629 7.38 13.95 14.10
C SER A 629 7.75 13.43 15.49
N GLY A 630 7.17 12.30 15.91
CA GLY A 630 7.28 11.80 17.27
C GLY A 630 6.44 12.60 18.26
N THR A 631 5.41 13.32 17.79
CA THR A 631 4.65 14.25 18.64
C THR A 631 3.37 13.60 19.17
N LEU A 632 3.11 13.78 20.47
CA LEU A 632 1.81 13.53 21.09
C LEU A 632 1.10 14.86 21.36
N TYR A 633 -0.14 14.95 20.93
CA TYR A 633 -1.02 16.10 21.14
C TYR A 633 -1.96 15.79 22.29
N ILE A 634 -2.06 16.71 23.25
CA ILE A 634 -2.91 16.57 24.44
C ILE A 634 -3.71 17.85 24.61
N ARG A 635 -5.04 17.72 24.64
CA ARG A 635 -5.95 18.77 25.10
C ARG A 635 -6.18 18.58 26.58
N HIS A 636 -5.96 19.63 27.35
CA HIS A 636 -6.09 19.55 28.80
C HIS A 636 -6.52 20.89 29.44
N GLY A 637 -7.07 20.75 30.63
CA GLY A 637 -7.44 21.85 31.53
C GLY A 637 -7.53 21.34 32.96
N ALA A 638 -8.75 21.18 33.45
CA ALA A 638 -9.00 20.62 34.79
C ALA A 638 -8.71 19.10 34.87
N ALA A 639 -8.79 18.41 33.73
CA ALA A 639 -8.41 17.01 33.50
C ALA A 639 -7.75 16.91 32.11
N ILE A 640 -7.55 15.69 31.60
CA ILE A 640 -7.15 15.47 30.21
C ILE A 640 -8.40 15.34 29.34
N ASP A 641 -8.64 16.33 28.48
CA ASP A 641 -9.81 16.37 27.60
C ASP A 641 -9.68 15.38 26.44
N ALA A 642 -8.55 15.36 25.75
CA ALA A 642 -8.30 14.44 24.64
C ALA A 642 -6.81 14.18 24.40
N ILE A 643 -6.51 13.03 23.82
CA ILE A 643 -5.15 12.64 23.44
C ILE A 643 -5.14 12.14 22.00
N GLY A 644 -4.13 12.48 21.23
CA GLY A 644 -3.92 11.91 19.90
C GLY A 644 -2.53 12.14 19.36
N THR A 645 -2.15 11.41 18.32
CA THR A 645 -0.89 11.62 17.58
C THR A 645 -1.03 12.69 16.49
N GLN A 646 -2.24 13.26 16.34
CA GLN A 646 -2.59 14.34 15.42
C GLN A 646 -3.54 15.35 16.09
N ALA A 647 -3.28 16.65 15.92
CA ALA A 647 -4.09 17.72 16.52
C ALA A 647 -5.56 17.76 16.06
N ASN A 648 -5.86 17.24 14.86
CA ASN A 648 -7.19 17.20 14.25
C ASN A 648 -7.86 15.82 14.32
N ALA A 649 -7.22 14.82 14.96
CA ALA A 649 -7.75 13.47 15.12
C ALA A 649 -7.38 12.94 16.51
N MET A 650 -7.96 13.56 17.54
CA MET A 650 -7.74 13.22 18.95
C MET A 650 -8.92 12.40 19.49
N GLN A 651 -8.64 11.48 20.41
CA GLN A 651 -9.65 10.70 21.12
C GLN A 651 -9.99 11.40 22.44
N GLY A 652 -11.25 11.80 22.62
CA GLY A 652 -11.74 12.54 23.77
C GLY A 652 -12.59 13.75 23.39
N GLY A 653 -12.72 14.71 24.30
CA GLY A 653 -13.48 15.94 24.11
C GLY A 653 -12.76 17.01 23.29
N GLU A 654 -13.53 18.00 22.79
CA GLU A 654 -13.00 19.12 21.99
C GLU A 654 -12.53 20.32 22.82
N SER A 655 -12.77 20.28 24.14
CA SER A 655 -12.43 21.32 25.11
C SER A 655 -10.92 21.34 25.44
N GLY A 656 -10.51 22.28 26.31
CA GLY A 656 -9.15 22.34 26.83
C GLY A 656 -8.14 23.01 25.89
N SER A 657 -6.97 23.31 26.45
CA SER A 657 -5.85 23.91 25.72
C SER A 657 -4.99 22.82 25.08
N LEU A 658 -4.61 23.01 23.81
CA LEU A 658 -3.77 22.05 23.08
C LEU A 658 -2.29 22.21 23.47
N THR A 659 -1.63 21.11 23.82
CA THR A 659 -0.20 21.06 24.14
C THR A 659 0.48 19.92 23.37
N GLU A 660 1.71 20.17 22.92
CA GLU A 660 2.53 19.23 22.17
C GLU A 660 3.67 18.67 23.04
N ILE A 661 3.83 17.35 22.99
CA ILE A 661 4.87 16.59 23.67
C ILE A 661 5.73 15.88 22.63
N ASP A 662 7.06 16.07 22.68
CA ASP A 662 8.01 15.36 21.82
C ASP A 662 8.38 14.02 22.47
N LEU A 663 7.77 12.93 21.99
CA LEU A 663 7.95 11.58 22.51
C LEU A 663 9.37 11.04 22.30
N LYS A 664 10.14 11.57 21.34
CA LYS A 664 11.52 11.11 21.10
C LYS A 664 12.46 11.47 22.25
N ARG A 665 12.08 12.48 23.03
CA ARG A 665 12.86 12.98 24.15
C ARG A 665 12.38 12.44 25.49
N VAL A 666 11.25 11.73 25.52
CA VAL A 666 10.65 11.24 26.76
C VAL A 666 11.44 10.05 27.28
N THR A 667 11.82 10.10 28.56
CA THR A 667 12.46 8.98 29.27
C THR A 667 11.54 8.35 30.31
N GLN A 668 10.58 9.11 30.83
CA GLN A 668 9.65 8.66 31.87
C GLN A 668 8.32 9.39 31.74
N ILE A 669 7.22 8.69 31.99
CA ILE A 669 5.86 9.25 32.01
C ILE A 669 5.23 8.92 33.36
N THR A 670 4.72 9.93 34.06
CA THR A 670 3.87 9.74 35.24
C THR A 670 2.44 10.10 34.88
N VAL A 671 1.52 9.15 35.04
CA VAL A 671 0.10 9.32 34.78
C VAL A 671 -0.64 9.39 36.10
N THR A 672 -1.50 10.40 36.27
CA THR A 672 -2.38 10.56 37.41
C THR A 672 -3.82 10.38 36.95
N SER A 673 -4.50 9.38 37.50
CA SER A 673 -5.92 9.10 37.30
C SER A 673 -6.69 9.22 38.61
N GLY A 674 -8.02 9.38 38.56
CA GLY A 674 -8.85 9.35 39.76
C GLY A 674 -10.21 10.02 39.59
N GLU A 675 -10.94 10.16 40.70
CA GLU A 675 -12.28 10.77 40.70
C GLU A 675 -12.20 12.27 40.45
N PHE A 676 -12.95 12.75 39.46
CA PHE A 676 -12.99 14.15 39.04
C PHE A 676 -14.13 14.90 39.74
N LYS A 677 -13.87 16.13 40.21
CA LYS A 677 -14.86 16.96 40.94
C LYS A 677 -16.15 17.23 40.16
N TYR A 678 -16.08 17.18 38.82
CA TYR A 678 -17.24 17.42 37.96
C TYR A 678 -17.93 16.12 37.52
N GLY A 679 -17.53 14.97 38.07
CA GLY A 679 -18.14 13.66 37.86
C GLY A 679 -17.21 12.69 37.14
N GLY A 680 -17.33 11.40 37.47
CA GLY A 680 -16.60 10.30 36.82
C GLY A 680 -15.17 10.09 37.33
N SER A 681 -14.52 9.04 36.81
CA SER A 681 -13.12 8.73 37.06
C SER A 681 -12.35 8.79 35.75
N HIS A 682 -11.31 9.61 35.68
CA HIS A 682 -10.67 10.00 34.42
C HIS A 682 -9.14 10.10 34.54
N LEU A 683 -8.45 10.31 33.42
CA LEU A 683 -7.08 10.83 33.42
C LEU A 683 -7.11 12.30 33.80
N LEU A 684 -6.40 12.64 34.88
CA LEU A 684 -6.42 13.99 35.45
C LEU A 684 -5.17 14.77 35.07
N ARG A 685 -4.00 14.12 35.08
CA ARG A 685 -2.71 14.77 34.81
C ARG A 685 -1.71 13.78 34.22
N MET A 686 -0.85 14.25 33.33
CA MET A 686 0.34 13.53 32.89
C MET A 686 1.59 14.40 33.05
N THR A 687 2.70 13.77 33.45
CA THR A 687 4.01 14.42 33.58
C THR A 687 5.02 13.65 32.75
N PHE A 688 5.63 14.33 31.77
CA PHE A 688 6.64 13.76 30.88
C PHE A 688 8.01 14.27 31.30
N LYS A 689 8.91 13.38 31.69
CA LYS A 689 10.32 13.70 31.93
C LYS A 689 11.12 13.49 30.65
N LEU A 690 11.92 14.48 30.29
CA LEU A 690 12.71 14.47 29.07
C LEU A 690 14.17 14.06 29.35
N ASP A 691 14.89 13.73 28.28
CA ASP A 691 16.30 13.35 28.23
C ASP A 691 17.25 14.39 28.85
N ASP A 692 16.89 15.67 28.78
CA ASP A 692 17.62 16.79 29.40
C ASP A 692 17.28 17.00 30.89
N GLY A 693 16.41 16.16 31.46
CA GLY A 693 15.93 16.25 32.84
C GLY A 693 14.79 17.24 33.06
N SER A 694 14.36 17.99 32.04
CA SER A 694 13.19 18.87 32.14
C SER A 694 11.88 18.06 32.18
N THR A 695 10.81 18.69 32.67
CA THR A 695 9.49 18.06 32.76
C THR A 695 8.42 18.91 32.09
N LYS A 696 7.56 18.27 31.28
CA LYS A 696 6.31 18.85 30.79
C LYS A 696 5.12 18.26 31.54
N VAL A 697 4.22 19.12 32.01
CA VAL A 697 3.01 18.72 32.74
C VAL A 697 1.78 19.16 31.95
N VAL A 698 0.79 18.28 31.85
CA VAL A 698 -0.52 18.52 31.26
C VAL A 698 -1.62 18.00 32.18
N GLY A 699 -2.77 18.67 32.22
CA GLY A 699 -3.86 18.41 33.16
C GLY A 699 -3.57 18.96 34.57
N SER A 700 -4.43 18.63 35.54
CA SER A 700 -4.33 19.14 36.91
C SER A 700 -4.80 18.12 37.95
N LYS A 701 -4.24 18.21 39.16
CA LYS A 701 -4.73 17.48 40.34
C LYS A 701 -5.69 18.32 41.20
N ASP A 702 -5.80 19.62 40.94
CA ASP A 702 -6.56 20.55 41.79
C ASP A 702 -8.07 20.27 41.76
N TYR A 703 -8.50 19.54 40.74
CA TYR A 703 -9.89 19.17 40.48
C TYR A 703 -10.16 17.69 40.77
N ALA A 704 -9.23 17.00 41.44
CA ALA A 704 -9.41 15.63 41.88
C ALA A 704 -10.12 15.54 43.24
N ILE A 705 -10.92 14.50 43.42
CA ILE A 705 -11.44 14.05 44.73
C ILE A 705 -10.49 12.98 45.29
N SER A 706 -10.03 12.07 44.44
CA SER A 706 -9.04 11.04 44.73
C SER A 706 -8.05 10.94 43.56
N THR A 707 -6.82 10.48 43.82
CA THR A 707 -5.80 10.32 42.77
C THR A 707 -4.98 9.05 42.98
N HIS A 708 -4.60 8.43 41.88
CA HIS A 708 -3.62 7.35 41.79
C HIS A 708 -2.53 7.75 40.79
N ASP A 709 -1.27 7.57 41.15
CA ASP A 709 -0.12 7.89 40.30
C ASP A 709 0.55 6.60 39.84
N GLU A 710 0.75 6.48 38.54
CA GLU A 710 1.43 5.37 37.89
C GLU A 710 2.64 5.90 37.11
N VAL A 711 3.75 5.17 37.15
CA VAL A 711 5.00 5.58 36.51
C VAL A 711 5.43 4.56 35.46
N PHE A 712 5.71 5.07 34.27
CA PHE A 712 6.27 4.31 33.16
C PHE A 712 7.68 4.81 32.86
N GLU A 713 8.67 3.95 33.05
CA GLU A 713 10.04 4.18 32.59
C GLU A 713 10.19 3.63 31.17
N LEU A 714 10.60 4.47 30.23
CA LEU A 714 10.86 4.03 28.87
C LEU A 714 12.17 3.23 28.83
N PRO A 715 12.18 1.97 28.36
CA PRO A 715 13.41 1.21 28.25
C PRO A 715 14.46 1.94 27.39
N ALA A 716 15.73 1.88 27.81
CA ALA A 716 16.80 2.58 27.11
C ALA A 716 16.92 2.08 25.65
N GLY A 717 16.88 3.01 24.70
CA GLY A 717 16.94 2.70 23.27
C GLY A 717 15.61 2.32 22.63
N SER A 718 14.51 2.28 23.41
CA SER A 718 13.16 2.07 22.88
C SER A 718 12.51 3.37 22.41
N ALA A 719 11.51 3.25 21.54
CA ALA A 719 10.69 4.39 21.11
C ALA A 719 9.20 4.05 21.22
N ILE A 720 8.40 5.03 21.66
CA ILE A 720 6.93 4.92 21.60
C ILE A 720 6.50 4.99 20.13
N ARG A 721 5.81 3.94 19.67
CA ARG A 721 5.38 3.78 18.27
C ARG A 721 3.88 3.93 18.09
N GLN A 722 3.09 3.57 19.08
CA GLN A 722 1.63 3.68 19.04
C GLN A 722 1.12 4.09 20.42
N VAL A 723 -0.04 4.76 20.44
CA VAL A 723 -0.81 5.01 21.67
C VAL A 723 -2.20 4.41 21.54
N LYS A 724 -2.68 3.79 22.62
CA LYS A 724 -4.08 3.39 22.78
C LYS A 724 -4.72 4.33 23.78
N VAL A 725 -5.87 4.91 23.46
CA VAL A 725 -6.56 5.91 24.28
C VAL A 725 -8.01 5.47 24.49
N TRP A 726 -8.44 5.41 25.75
CA TRP A 726 -9.83 5.14 26.16
C TRP A 726 -10.55 6.44 26.45
N SER A 727 -11.81 6.54 26.00
CA SER A 727 -12.66 7.70 26.28
C SER A 727 -14.15 7.41 26.09
N GLU A 728 -14.96 7.86 27.05
CA GLU A 728 -16.43 8.00 26.93
C GLU A 728 -16.90 9.24 26.14
N GLY A 729 -15.97 10.02 25.58
CA GLY A 729 -16.22 11.11 24.63
C GLY A 729 -15.99 12.53 25.18
N TRP A 730 -16.08 12.74 26.50
CA TRP A 730 -15.88 14.08 27.10
C TRP A 730 -14.44 14.31 27.58
N LEU A 731 -13.82 13.28 28.16
CA LEU A 731 -12.47 13.29 28.71
C LEU A 731 -11.75 12.01 28.31
N ALA A 732 -10.42 12.01 28.39
CA ALA A 732 -9.64 10.79 28.28
C ALA A 732 -9.67 10.01 29.61
N ASP A 733 -9.93 8.71 29.54
CA ASP A 733 -10.14 7.86 30.72
C ASP A 733 -8.93 6.99 31.01
N GLY A 734 -8.22 6.56 29.96
CA GLY A 734 -7.03 5.73 30.05
C GLY A 734 -6.13 5.84 28.84
N ILE A 735 -4.87 5.45 29.00
CA ILE A 735 -3.86 5.47 27.95
C ILE A 735 -2.87 4.33 28.10
N GLN A 736 -2.39 3.81 26.97
CA GLN A 736 -1.29 2.85 26.90
C GLN A 736 -0.30 3.24 25.79
N PHE A 737 0.98 2.91 25.98
CA PHE A 737 2.05 3.13 25.02
C PHE A 737 2.57 1.80 24.47
N ILE A 738 2.65 1.67 23.15
CA ILE A 738 3.33 0.54 22.50
C ILE A 738 4.76 0.96 22.17
N ILE A 739 5.72 0.10 22.53
CA ILE A 739 7.16 0.37 22.42
C ILE A 739 7.84 -0.66 21.52
N LYS A 740 8.90 -0.21 20.86
CA LYS A 740 9.84 -1.05 20.11
C LYS A 740 11.24 -0.82 20.60
#